data_AF-A0A933HXC6-F1
#
_entry.id   AF-A0A933HXC6-F1
#
_cell.length_a   1.000
_cell.length_b   1.000
_cell.length_c   1.000
_cell.angle_alpha   90.00
_cell.angle_beta   90.00
_cell.angle_gamma   90.00
#
_symmetry.space_group_name_H-M   'P 1'
#
loop_
_entity.id
_entity.type
_entity.pdbx_description
1 polymer ?
#
loop_
_entity_poly.entity_id
_entity_poly.type
_entity_poly.pdbx_seq_one_letter_code
_entity_poly.pdbx_strand_id
1 'polypeptide(L)'
;MNSRNLGRNDPCWCGSSKKYKHCHLNQDEQAARATITPPAQTNELAREPSPHEQSLPAETVPAPSAEDDLAQAEWDNFREADLDGKVAFFRKRLDEKRLDGEEAFEMLLAIRDDSHPRHNPAARAQFKTLADQLEAAMPQVYSAEYPFILECLLKDAIADQAWDRVNTLAAQFAQIAADKTEEFFGVLDALLYHGQTSTLLEEMKLAWDRVSDDPDITPSGVNDFFEVILDLNLFQYLETTPQPRADDPALVESIRAIGNYNPVWLELAVARLAAPAPSAWQRADFGNDVDAETWAQNVAALLYEFMAELKRAGIGNAGVSVPYTRSNMAHRWLHQILRQQSIETALAARPKGKRAAAHIPSSPLIPQYKLLDRILAGKFDLFGSEPYPVGALMELGPAYLNFLARRSVIHPTEMDRALDDLAPLIKPLVKVLDSYGADMHLLENMQHAWSDETLDTLRNDPALAQARTQPLLLPPSPNPLANAQLYRFQVEYKQADDVWFILELRRDQTLEDLHLAIQDAADFDNDHLYSFYLSGTAWDKETEYSTREARYSSDTALKNVPLRMKQHFLYLFDFGDQHEFDVQLIDAQPDAPAQAYPHLVAQHGKLPPQYGEDEDEEDEDGDEGEFETDEDWNDDND
;
A
#
# COMPACT_ATOMS: atom_id res chain seq x y z
N MET A 1 7.38 55.27 -3.67
CA MET A 1 8.36 55.04 -4.76
C MET A 1 8.24 53.59 -5.18
N ASN A 2 7.97 53.37 -6.45
CA ASN A 2 7.45 52.15 -7.07
C ASN A 2 8.18 50.85 -6.70
N SER A 3 7.44 49.86 -6.17
CA SER A 3 7.86 48.46 -6.16
C SER A 3 7.89 47.95 -7.61
N ARG A 4 9.05 48.07 -8.25
CA ARG A 4 9.28 47.52 -9.58
C ARG A 4 9.36 45.99 -9.44
N ASN A 5 8.41 45.26 -10.02
CA ASN A 5 8.55 43.83 -10.29
C ASN A 5 9.66 43.65 -11.33
N LEU A 6 10.92 43.73 -10.89
CA LEU A 6 12.09 43.45 -11.71
C LEU A 6 12.39 41.95 -11.61
N GLY A 7 12.37 41.29 -12.76
CA GLY A 7 12.82 39.91 -12.89
C GLY A 7 14.30 39.79 -12.52
N ARG A 8 14.67 38.62 -11.98
CA ARG A 8 16.03 38.32 -11.48
C ARG A 8 17.14 38.62 -12.50
N ASN A 9 16.84 38.55 -13.80
CA ASN A 9 17.79 38.79 -14.89
C ASN A 9 17.73 40.19 -15.51
N ASP A 10 16.80 41.05 -15.08
CA ASP A 10 16.60 42.40 -15.64
C ASP A 10 17.74 43.36 -15.26
N PRO A 11 17.92 44.48 -15.99
CA PRO A 11 18.86 45.53 -15.61
C PRO A 11 18.53 46.10 -14.22
N CYS A 12 19.54 46.20 -13.36
CA CYS A 12 19.31 46.68 -12.00
C CYS A 12 18.84 48.14 -11.98
N TRP A 13 17.89 48.44 -11.09
CA TRP A 13 17.28 49.77 -10.94
C TRP A 13 18.26 50.90 -10.59
N CYS A 14 19.47 50.60 -10.12
CA CYS A 14 20.49 51.58 -9.78
C CYS A 14 21.23 52.18 -11.00
N GLY A 15 20.92 51.72 -12.22
CA GLY A 15 21.54 52.22 -13.45
C GLY A 15 22.95 51.68 -13.73
N SER A 16 23.42 50.66 -12.98
CA SER A 16 24.79 50.13 -13.09
C SER A 16 25.05 49.24 -14.32
N SER A 17 24.07 49.09 -15.22
CA SER A 17 24.11 48.22 -16.40
C SER A 17 24.31 46.71 -16.11
N LYS A 18 24.33 46.28 -14.84
CA LYS A 18 24.43 44.87 -14.42
C LYS A 18 23.04 44.27 -14.18
N LYS A 19 22.91 42.94 -14.35
CA LYS A 19 21.68 42.19 -14.03
C LYS A 19 21.35 42.29 -12.53
N TYR A 20 20.07 42.39 -12.18
CA TYR A 20 19.57 42.63 -10.83
C TYR A 20 20.09 41.62 -9.80
N LYS A 21 20.13 40.32 -10.16
CA LYS A 21 20.72 39.24 -9.33
C LYS A 21 22.19 39.42 -8.96
N HIS A 22 22.95 40.18 -9.73
CA HIS A 22 24.38 40.40 -9.51
C HIS A 22 24.67 41.80 -8.97
N CYS A 23 23.63 42.56 -8.61
CA CYS A 23 23.77 43.92 -8.10
C CYS A 23 23.06 44.08 -6.74
N HIS A 24 21.75 44.36 -6.72
CA HIS A 24 21.04 44.70 -5.48
C HIS A 24 20.08 43.62 -4.95
N LEU A 25 19.83 42.53 -5.68
CA LEU A 25 18.89 41.49 -5.25
C LEU A 25 19.18 40.94 -3.85
N ASN A 26 20.42 40.54 -3.56
CA ASN A 26 20.78 40.01 -2.24
C ASN A 26 20.63 41.04 -1.12
N GLN A 27 20.84 42.33 -1.42
CA GLN A 27 20.76 43.39 -0.43
C GLN A 27 19.30 43.75 -0.13
N ASP A 28 18.46 43.76 -1.17
CA ASP A 28 17.01 43.96 -1.06
C ASP A 28 16.35 42.76 -0.36
N GLU A 29 16.77 41.52 -0.65
CA GLU A 29 16.32 40.30 0.05
C GLU A 29 16.79 40.27 1.52
N GLN A 30 18.00 40.75 1.83
CA GLN A 30 18.48 40.82 3.21
C GLN A 30 17.78 41.93 4.00
N ALA A 31 17.45 43.06 3.38
CA ALA A 31 16.62 44.10 4.00
C ALA A 31 15.19 43.61 4.27
N ALA A 32 14.64 42.80 3.35
CA ALA A 32 13.35 42.13 3.53
C ALA A 32 13.39 41.05 4.64
N ARG A 33 14.52 40.35 4.81
CA ARG A 33 14.71 39.38 5.91
C ARG A 33 14.99 40.05 7.26
N ALA A 34 15.63 41.21 7.28
CA ALA A 34 15.93 41.97 8.49
C ALA A 34 14.71 42.71 9.08
N THR A 35 13.60 42.77 8.33
CA THR A 35 12.32 43.31 8.81
C THR A 35 11.41 42.24 9.45
N ILE A 36 11.85 40.98 9.50
CA ILE A 36 11.13 39.87 10.13
C ILE A 36 11.67 39.65 11.55
N THR A 37 10.88 39.97 12.57
CA THR A 37 11.20 39.72 13.99
C THR A 37 10.70 38.33 14.40
N PRO A 38 11.45 37.51 15.17
CA PRO A 38 11.02 36.16 15.55
C PRO A 38 9.98 36.16 16.69
N PRO A 39 9.08 35.16 16.79
CA PRO A 39 8.05 35.13 17.82
C PRO A 39 8.62 34.67 19.17
N ALA A 40 8.23 35.37 20.23
CA ALA A 40 8.43 34.98 21.61
C ALA A 40 7.26 34.08 22.08
N GLN A 41 7.58 33.17 23.01
CA GLN A 41 6.63 32.32 23.70
C GLN A 41 5.69 33.11 24.63
N THR A 42 4.52 32.49 24.83
CA THR A 42 3.55 32.58 25.94
C THR A 42 2.32 33.52 25.85
N ASN A 43 1.22 32.87 26.23
CA ASN A 43 -0.05 33.32 26.81
C ASN A 43 -1.16 33.92 25.93
N GLU A 44 -2.32 33.25 26.08
CA GLU A 44 -3.70 33.69 25.96
C GLU A 44 -3.88 35.21 25.80
N LEU A 45 -4.54 35.62 24.71
CA LEU A 45 -5.68 36.56 24.70
C LEU A 45 -6.09 36.90 23.25
N ALA A 46 -7.35 36.56 22.95
CA ALA A 46 -8.30 37.14 21.98
C ALA A 46 -7.82 37.59 20.57
N ARG A 47 -8.35 36.91 19.53
CA ARG A 47 -8.38 37.37 18.13
C ARG A 47 -9.40 38.49 17.95
N GLU A 48 -9.02 39.56 17.23
CA GLU A 48 -9.97 40.41 16.48
C GLU A 48 -9.86 40.09 14.97
N PRO A 49 -10.98 39.94 14.23
CA PRO A 49 -11.00 39.58 12.80
C PRO A 49 -10.89 40.79 11.83
N SER A 50 -10.53 40.46 10.57
CA SER A 50 -10.13 41.32 9.44
C SER A 50 -11.30 41.75 8.53
N PRO A 51 -11.20 42.86 7.76
CA PRO A 51 -12.34 43.62 7.20
C PRO A 51 -12.98 43.09 5.90
N HIS A 52 -12.82 41.81 5.53
CA HIS A 52 -13.35 41.27 4.27
C HIS A 52 -14.54 40.30 4.38
N GLU A 53 -15.12 40.15 5.56
CA GLU A 53 -16.44 39.53 5.72
C GLU A 53 -17.53 40.62 5.67
N GLN A 54 -17.85 41.09 4.46
CA GLN A 54 -19.07 41.87 4.25
C GLN A 54 -20.07 41.10 3.41
N SER A 55 -21.12 40.66 4.11
CA SER A 55 -22.48 40.38 3.64
C SER A 55 -22.75 39.07 2.91
N LEU A 56 -22.43 37.96 3.56
CA LEU A 56 -23.53 37.02 3.85
C LEU A 56 -24.18 37.50 5.16
N PRO A 57 -25.51 37.45 5.35
CA PRO A 57 -26.06 37.72 6.66
C PRO A 57 -25.39 36.73 7.62
N ALA A 58 -24.64 37.25 8.59
CA ALA A 58 -24.12 36.44 9.67
C ALA A 58 -25.35 35.73 10.25
N GLU A 59 -25.40 34.41 10.16
CA GLU A 59 -26.23 33.65 11.07
C GLU A 59 -25.79 34.09 12.46
N THR A 60 -26.63 34.89 13.10
CA THR A 60 -26.49 35.16 14.52
C THR A 60 -26.68 33.82 15.19
N VAL A 61 -25.58 33.12 15.48
CA VAL A 61 -25.60 32.00 16.41
C VAL A 61 -26.21 32.59 17.69
N PRO A 62 -27.41 32.15 18.10
CA PRO A 62 -28.04 32.68 19.30
C PRO A 62 -27.08 32.52 20.48
N ALA A 63 -27.08 33.46 21.43
CA ALA A 63 -26.42 33.21 22.71
C ALA A 63 -26.96 31.89 23.27
N PRO A 64 -26.09 31.00 23.80
CA PRO A 64 -26.54 29.71 24.33
C PRO A 64 -27.69 29.95 25.28
N SER A 65 -28.80 29.30 25.00
CA SER A 65 -29.98 29.38 25.81
C SER A 65 -29.71 28.71 27.15
N ALA A 66 -30.54 28.98 28.16
CA ALA A 66 -30.47 28.24 29.42
C ALA A 66 -30.68 26.72 29.21
N GLU A 67 -31.32 26.32 28.11
CA GLU A 67 -31.46 24.91 27.70
C GLU A 67 -30.13 24.35 27.16
N ASP A 68 -29.36 25.13 26.41
CA ASP A 68 -28.03 24.75 25.91
C ASP A 68 -27.00 24.62 27.05
N ASP A 69 -27.02 25.55 28.01
CA ASP A 69 -26.18 25.48 29.22
C ASP A 69 -26.51 24.24 30.07
N LEU A 70 -27.79 23.87 30.16
CA LEU A 70 -28.23 22.66 30.85
C LEU A 70 -27.83 21.39 30.10
N ALA A 71 -27.98 21.36 28.78
CA ALA A 71 -27.56 20.24 27.95
C ALA A 71 -26.05 20.00 28.05
N GLN A 72 -25.24 21.07 28.01
CA GLN A 72 -23.79 20.99 28.20
C GLN A 72 -23.43 20.46 29.60
N ALA A 73 -24.08 20.97 30.65
CA ALA A 73 -23.83 20.49 32.01
C ALA A 73 -24.22 19.02 32.19
N GLU A 74 -25.32 18.55 31.58
CA GLU A 74 -25.69 17.15 31.55
C GLU A 74 -24.66 16.28 30.82
N TRP A 75 -24.09 16.80 29.72
CA TRP A 75 -23.05 16.12 28.97
C TRP A 75 -21.73 16.01 29.73
N ASP A 76 -21.31 17.08 30.42
CA ASP A 76 -20.14 17.07 31.29
C ASP A 76 -20.31 16.05 32.43
N ASN A 77 -21.51 15.99 33.03
CA ASN A 77 -21.85 14.98 34.03
C ASN A 77 -21.75 13.55 33.49
N PHE A 78 -22.16 13.31 32.24
CA PHE A 78 -22.00 12.01 31.59
C PHE A 78 -20.52 11.66 31.39
N ARG A 79 -19.71 12.61 30.90
CA ARG A 79 -18.27 12.40 30.65
C ARG A 79 -17.50 12.07 31.92
N GLU A 80 -17.84 12.74 33.05
CA GLU A 80 -17.20 12.54 34.35
C GLU A 80 -17.71 11.30 35.12
N ALA A 81 -18.84 10.73 34.72
CA ALA A 81 -19.40 9.55 35.37
C ALA A 81 -18.51 8.31 35.20
N ASP A 82 -18.58 7.40 36.16
CA ASP A 82 -18.02 6.05 36.00
C ASP A 82 -18.87 5.23 35.02
N LEU A 83 -18.40 4.03 34.64
CA LEU A 83 -19.06 3.18 33.65
C LEU A 83 -20.52 2.88 34.02
N ASP A 84 -20.79 2.55 35.28
CA ASP A 84 -22.16 2.28 35.76
C ASP A 84 -23.03 3.53 35.67
N GLY A 85 -22.48 4.70 36.03
CA GLY A 85 -23.13 6.00 35.88
C GLY A 85 -23.44 6.35 34.42
N LYS A 86 -22.49 6.12 33.50
CA LYS A 86 -22.68 6.32 32.04
C LYS A 86 -23.79 5.44 31.49
N VAL A 87 -23.79 4.15 31.85
CA VAL A 87 -24.84 3.20 31.46
C VAL A 87 -26.21 3.59 32.02
N ALA A 88 -26.27 4.00 33.29
CA ALA A 88 -27.51 4.46 33.90
C ALA A 88 -28.04 5.74 33.25
N PHE A 89 -27.14 6.67 32.91
CA PHE A 89 -27.48 7.93 32.25
C PHE A 89 -28.01 7.67 30.82
N PHE A 90 -27.37 6.80 30.04
CA PHE A 90 -27.88 6.38 28.72
C PHE A 90 -29.28 5.79 28.81
N ARG A 91 -29.51 4.85 29.73
CA ARG A 91 -30.84 4.24 29.93
C ARG A 91 -31.89 5.26 30.35
N LYS A 92 -31.53 6.22 31.21
CA LYS A 92 -32.42 7.31 31.59
C LYS A 92 -32.83 8.14 30.37
N ARG A 93 -31.89 8.56 29.53
CA ARG A 93 -32.18 9.32 28.29
C ARG A 93 -33.04 8.52 27.32
N LEU A 94 -32.79 7.22 27.23
CA LEU A 94 -33.58 6.29 26.42
C LEU A 94 -35.04 6.18 26.92
N ASP A 95 -35.23 6.02 28.23
CA ASP A 95 -36.56 5.97 28.85
C ASP A 95 -37.33 7.28 28.67
N GLU A 96 -36.62 8.42 28.72
CA GLU A 96 -37.15 9.76 28.47
C GLU A 96 -37.40 10.05 26.97
N LYS A 97 -36.92 9.17 26.07
CA LYS A 97 -36.93 9.35 24.62
C LYS A 97 -36.26 10.66 24.16
N ARG A 98 -35.15 11.01 24.82
CA ARG A 98 -34.38 12.23 24.59
C ARG A 98 -32.93 11.90 24.20
N LEU A 99 -32.82 11.23 23.06
CA LEU A 99 -31.58 10.96 22.34
C LEU A 99 -31.81 11.25 20.86
N ASP A 100 -30.89 11.97 20.23
CA ASP A 100 -30.71 11.94 18.79
C ASP A 100 -29.60 10.95 18.39
N GLY A 101 -29.30 10.87 17.08
CA GLY A 101 -28.28 9.96 16.55
C GLY A 101 -26.89 10.26 17.07
N GLU A 102 -26.49 11.53 17.06
CA GLU A 102 -25.16 11.98 17.49
C GLU A 102 -24.95 11.74 18.99
N GLU A 103 -25.92 12.10 19.83
CA GLU A 103 -25.89 11.79 21.27
C GLU A 103 -25.81 10.26 21.50
N ALA A 104 -26.62 9.47 20.80
CA ALA A 104 -26.60 8.02 20.96
C ALA A 104 -25.25 7.41 20.56
N PHE A 105 -24.66 7.87 19.46
CA PHE A 105 -23.33 7.47 18.99
C PHE A 105 -22.26 7.80 20.03
N GLU A 106 -22.14 9.08 20.45
CA GLU A 106 -21.10 9.51 21.38
C GLU A 106 -21.21 8.78 22.72
N MET A 107 -22.42 8.56 23.22
CA MET A 107 -22.65 7.85 24.48
C MET A 107 -22.28 6.37 24.39
N LEU A 108 -22.74 5.68 23.35
CA LEU A 108 -22.45 4.27 23.15
C LEU A 108 -20.95 4.05 22.94
N LEU A 109 -20.28 4.93 22.20
CA LEU A 109 -18.84 4.91 22.01
C LEU A 109 -18.10 5.12 23.33
N ALA A 110 -18.45 6.14 24.12
CA ALA A 110 -17.82 6.40 25.41
C ALA A 110 -18.01 5.25 26.42
N ILE A 111 -19.21 4.67 26.50
CA ILE A 111 -19.48 3.48 27.33
C ILE A 111 -18.62 2.30 26.86
N ARG A 112 -18.56 2.10 25.55
CA ARG A 112 -17.79 1.00 24.95
C ARG A 112 -16.31 1.17 25.27
N ASP A 113 -15.71 2.33 25.07
CA ASP A 113 -14.28 2.56 25.32
C ASP A 113 -13.90 2.34 26.79
N ASP A 114 -14.69 2.86 27.72
CA ASP A 114 -14.47 2.69 29.16
C ASP A 114 -14.63 1.24 29.64
N SER A 115 -15.44 0.44 28.94
CA SER A 115 -15.72 -0.96 29.30
C SER A 115 -14.64 -1.95 28.85
N HIS A 116 -13.70 -1.51 27.98
CA HIS A 116 -12.62 -2.31 27.40
C HIS A 116 -13.10 -3.67 26.81
N PRO A 117 -14.03 -3.66 25.84
CA PRO A 117 -14.73 -4.85 25.35
C PRO A 117 -13.81 -5.88 24.72
N ARG A 118 -12.62 -5.51 24.24
CA ARG A 118 -11.66 -6.43 23.62
C ARG A 118 -11.28 -7.60 24.54
N HIS A 119 -11.05 -7.34 25.82
CA HIS A 119 -10.66 -8.36 26.80
C HIS A 119 -11.76 -8.70 27.80
N ASN A 120 -12.98 -8.19 27.60
CA ASN A 120 -14.06 -8.30 28.57
C ASN A 120 -15.37 -8.78 27.90
N PRO A 121 -15.68 -10.08 27.94
CA PRO A 121 -16.93 -10.61 27.40
C PRO A 121 -18.20 -9.99 28.03
N ALA A 122 -18.14 -9.58 29.31
CA ALA A 122 -19.27 -8.94 29.97
C ALA A 122 -19.55 -7.54 29.41
N ALA A 123 -18.49 -6.80 29.04
CA ALA A 123 -18.62 -5.51 28.37
C ALA A 123 -19.24 -5.65 26.97
N ARG A 124 -18.83 -6.65 26.17
CA ARG A 124 -19.45 -6.96 24.87
C ARG A 124 -20.94 -7.29 25.00
N ALA A 125 -21.29 -8.11 26.00
CA ALA A 125 -22.68 -8.44 26.30
C ALA A 125 -23.49 -7.20 26.74
N GLN A 126 -22.88 -6.29 27.51
CA GLN A 126 -23.52 -5.04 27.92
C GLN A 126 -23.77 -4.12 26.72
N PHE A 127 -22.78 -3.93 25.84
CA PHE A 127 -22.94 -3.14 24.62
C PHE A 127 -24.08 -3.67 23.75
N LYS A 128 -24.11 -4.99 23.50
CA LYS A 128 -25.23 -5.62 22.78
C LYS A 128 -26.57 -5.31 23.45
N THR A 129 -26.64 -5.41 24.77
CA THR A 129 -27.88 -5.12 25.52
C THR A 129 -28.32 -3.67 25.33
N LEU A 130 -27.40 -2.70 25.32
CA LEU A 130 -27.72 -1.30 25.09
C LEU A 130 -28.19 -1.05 23.65
N ALA A 131 -27.55 -1.68 22.67
CA ALA A 131 -27.98 -1.62 21.27
C ALA A 131 -29.40 -2.19 21.08
N ASP A 132 -29.69 -3.37 21.64
CA ASP A 132 -31.02 -3.98 21.61
C ASP A 132 -32.08 -3.08 22.30
N GLN A 133 -31.70 -2.41 23.40
CA GLN A 133 -32.57 -1.45 24.09
C GLN A 133 -32.86 -0.22 23.23
N LEU A 134 -31.84 0.32 22.55
CA LEU A 134 -31.98 1.46 21.64
C LEU A 134 -32.90 1.12 20.46
N GLU A 135 -32.69 -0.04 19.82
CA GLU A 135 -33.53 -0.53 18.72
C GLU A 135 -35.00 -0.63 19.15
N ALA A 136 -35.25 -1.22 20.32
CA ALA A 136 -36.60 -1.42 20.83
C ALA A 136 -37.33 -0.12 21.22
N ALA A 137 -36.61 0.84 21.83
CA ALA A 137 -37.22 2.06 22.36
C ALA A 137 -37.27 3.21 21.33
N MET A 138 -36.23 3.33 20.48
CA MET A 138 -36.04 4.44 19.54
C MET A 138 -35.48 3.94 18.19
N PRO A 139 -36.25 3.18 17.39
CA PRO A 139 -35.76 2.52 16.17
C PRO A 139 -35.24 3.48 15.09
N GLN A 140 -35.73 4.73 15.04
CA GLN A 140 -35.22 5.73 14.10
C GLN A 140 -33.81 6.20 14.46
N VAL A 141 -33.52 6.37 15.75
CA VAL A 141 -32.17 6.72 16.24
C VAL A 141 -31.22 5.55 16.04
N TYR A 142 -31.66 4.33 16.36
CA TYR A 142 -30.91 3.12 16.06
C TYR A 142 -30.56 3.01 14.58
N SER A 143 -31.52 3.27 13.69
CA SER A 143 -31.32 3.19 12.24
C SER A 143 -30.31 4.21 11.72
N ALA A 144 -30.19 5.38 12.35
CA ALA A 144 -29.20 6.39 11.98
C ALA A 144 -27.77 5.92 12.29
N GLU A 145 -27.59 5.27 13.44
CA GLU A 145 -26.30 4.78 13.92
C GLU A 145 -26.03 3.30 13.58
N TYR A 146 -26.89 2.71 12.75
CA TYR A 146 -26.88 1.28 12.47
C TYR A 146 -25.53 0.77 11.94
N PRO A 147 -24.83 1.45 11.00
CA PRO A 147 -23.54 0.99 10.50
C PRO A 147 -22.49 0.84 11.61
N PHE A 148 -22.35 1.85 12.47
CA PHE A 148 -21.41 1.84 13.61
C PHE A 148 -21.75 0.73 14.61
N ILE A 149 -23.04 0.61 14.96
CA ILE A 149 -23.50 -0.43 15.89
C ILE A 149 -23.21 -1.82 15.30
N LEU A 150 -23.51 -2.03 14.02
CA LEU A 150 -23.30 -3.30 13.33
C LEU A 150 -21.83 -3.70 13.32
N GLU A 151 -20.93 -2.77 12.98
CA GLU A 151 -19.47 -2.97 13.04
C GLU A 151 -19.02 -3.40 14.44
N CYS A 152 -19.46 -2.69 15.48
CA CYS A 152 -19.15 -3.04 16.87
C CYS A 152 -19.65 -4.43 17.25
N LEU A 153 -20.90 -4.77 16.90
CA LEU A 153 -21.49 -6.07 17.18
C LEU A 153 -20.77 -7.20 16.46
N LEU A 154 -20.27 -6.96 15.24
CA LEU A 154 -19.54 -7.92 14.44
C LEU A 154 -18.14 -8.17 15.01
N LYS A 155 -17.40 -7.10 15.34
CA LYS A 155 -16.10 -7.19 16.06
C LYS A 155 -16.25 -7.94 17.38
N ASP A 156 -17.33 -7.69 18.12
CA ASP A 156 -17.61 -8.41 19.36
C ASP A 156 -17.90 -9.90 19.13
N ALA A 157 -18.71 -10.22 18.12
CA ALA A 157 -19.02 -11.60 17.77
C ALA A 157 -17.78 -12.38 17.29
N ILE A 158 -16.86 -11.72 16.57
CA ILE A 158 -15.55 -12.28 16.18
C ILE A 158 -14.70 -12.55 17.42
N ALA A 159 -14.58 -11.59 18.34
CA ALA A 159 -13.82 -11.76 19.58
C ALA A 159 -14.39 -12.89 20.47
N ASP A 160 -15.71 -13.06 20.47
CA ASP A 160 -16.43 -14.16 21.13
C ASP A 160 -16.36 -15.50 20.37
N GLN A 161 -15.85 -15.51 19.13
CA GLN A 161 -15.92 -16.64 18.20
C GLN A 161 -17.35 -17.19 18.01
N ALA A 162 -18.34 -16.30 18.06
CA ALA A 162 -19.76 -16.62 17.91
C ALA A 162 -20.14 -16.67 16.42
N TRP A 163 -19.62 -17.66 15.68
CA TRP A 163 -19.68 -17.72 14.21
C TRP A 163 -21.11 -17.70 13.63
N ASP A 164 -22.09 -18.32 14.29
CA ASP A 164 -23.49 -18.24 13.85
C ASP A 164 -24.02 -16.80 13.86
N ARG A 165 -23.61 -16.03 14.87
CA ARG A 165 -23.94 -14.60 15.00
C ARG A 165 -23.16 -13.76 13.99
N VAL A 166 -21.88 -14.08 13.77
CA VAL A 166 -21.06 -13.45 12.73
C VAL A 166 -21.73 -13.59 11.36
N ASN A 167 -22.19 -14.79 10.99
CA ASN A 167 -22.87 -15.01 9.70
C ASN A 167 -24.11 -14.13 9.54
N THR A 168 -24.92 -14.03 10.61
CA THR A 168 -26.13 -13.19 10.59
C THR A 168 -25.80 -11.70 10.44
N LEU A 169 -24.78 -11.23 11.15
CA LEU A 169 -24.37 -9.82 11.13
C LEU A 169 -23.63 -9.45 9.84
N ALA A 170 -22.80 -10.34 9.29
CA ALA A 170 -22.11 -10.15 8.03
C ALA A 170 -23.11 -10.00 6.86
N ALA A 171 -24.20 -10.78 6.86
CA ALA A 171 -25.29 -10.66 5.90
C ALA A 171 -26.02 -9.32 5.92
N GLN A 172 -26.11 -8.71 7.10
CA GLN A 172 -26.64 -7.36 7.23
C GLN A 172 -25.64 -6.31 6.74
N PHE A 173 -24.37 -6.54 7.02
CA PHE A 173 -23.30 -5.61 6.71
C PHE A 173 -23.02 -5.52 5.20
N ALA A 174 -23.12 -6.63 4.47
CA ALA A 174 -23.02 -6.67 3.01
C ALA A 174 -24.07 -5.77 2.31
N GLN A 175 -25.22 -5.53 2.94
CA GLN A 175 -26.28 -4.69 2.37
C GLN A 175 -25.93 -3.20 2.37
N ILE A 176 -24.99 -2.78 3.23
CA ILE A 176 -24.57 -1.38 3.41
C ILE A 176 -23.11 -1.14 2.96
N ALA A 177 -22.47 -2.14 2.35
CA ALA A 177 -21.03 -2.12 2.04
C ALA A 177 -20.62 -1.02 1.05
N ALA A 178 -21.49 -0.62 0.13
CA ALA A 178 -21.22 0.46 -0.84
C ALA A 178 -21.09 1.83 -0.16
N ASP A 179 -21.87 2.06 0.90
CA ASP A 179 -21.92 3.36 1.60
C ASP A 179 -20.79 3.53 2.64
N LYS A 180 -20.06 2.44 2.96
CA LYS A 180 -19.10 2.34 4.09
C LYS A 180 -17.92 1.41 3.78
N THR A 181 -17.17 1.76 2.74
CA THR A 181 -16.06 0.95 2.23
C THR A 181 -14.91 0.75 3.23
N GLU A 182 -14.49 1.79 3.97
CA GLU A 182 -13.36 1.68 4.91
C GLU A 182 -13.67 0.77 6.11
N GLU A 183 -14.83 0.97 6.75
CA GLU A 183 -15.30 0.13 7.85
C GLU A 183 -15.52 -1.32 7.38
N PHE A 184 -15.88 -1.49 6.09
CA PHE A 184 -16.04 -2.80 5.48
C PHE A 184 -14.73 -3.59 5.41
N PHE A 185 -13.64 -2.97 4.95
CA PHE A 185 -12.35 -3.65 4.84
C PHE A 185 -11.76 -4.06 6.19
N GLY A 186 -11.94 -3.24 7.24
CA GLY A 186 -11.45 -3.58 8.58
C GLY A 186 -12.09 -4.83 9.18
N VAL A 187 -13.39 -5.05 8.92
CA VAL A 187 -14.13 -6.25 9.32
C VAL A 187 -13.76 -7.44 8.42
N LEU A 188 -13.66 -7.21 7.11
CA LEU A 188 -13.32 -8.22 6.12
C LEU A 188 -12.01 -8.93 6.50
N ASP A 189 -10.98 -8.16 6.83
CA ASP A 189 -9.67 -8.65 7.24
C ASP A 189 -9.72 -9.56 8.47
N ALA A 190 -10.55 -9.20 9.46
CA ALA A 190 -10.77 -10.03 10.65
C ALA A 190 -11.41 -11.38 10.27
N LEU A 191 -12.42 -11.36 9.40
CA LEU A 191 -13.10 -12.57 8.94
C LEU A 191 -12.20 -13.46 8.07
N LEU A 192 -11.35 -12.86 7.23
CA LEU A 192 -10.32 -13.56 6.45
C LEU A 192 -9.33 -14.25 7.38
N TYR A 193 -8.83 -13.53 8.39
CA TYR A 193 -7.95 -14.08 9.41
C TYR A 193 -8.58 -15.27 10.14
N HIS A 194 -9.87 -15.20 10.47
CA HIS A 194 -10.59 -16.27 11.16
C HIS A 194 -11.15 -17.39 10.27
N GLY A 195 -10.84 -17.37 8.96
CA GLY A 195 -11.17 -18.48 8.07
C GLY A 195 -12.65 -18.61 7.74
N GLN A 196 -13.42 -17.50 7.77
CA GLN A 196 -14.85 -17.51 7.46
C GLN A 196 -15.11 -17.50 5.95
N THR A 197 -14.48 -18.41 5.20
CA THR A 197 -14.43 -18.44 3.72
C THR A 197 -15.82 -18.44 3.08
N SER A 198 -16.71 -19.36 3.49
CA SER A 198 -18.03 -19.51 2.86
C SER A 198 -18.92 -18.29 3.10
N THR A 199 -18.98 -17.83 4.35
CA THR A 199 -19.71 -16.62 4.74
C THR A 199 -19.23 -15.41 3.94
N LEU A 200 -17.92 -15.17 3.93
CA LEU A 200 -17.34 -14.05 3.19
C LEU A 200 -17.64 -14.13 1.69
N LEU A 201 -17.54 -15.32 1.10
CA LEU A 201 -17.78 -15.49 -0.33
C LEU A 201 -19.21 -15.12 -0.73
N GLU A 202 -20.20 -15.54 0.06
CA GLU A 202 -21.60 -15.21 -0.18
C GLU A 202 -21.83 -13.71 -0.04
N GLU A 203 -21.32 -13.09 1.02
CA GLU A 203 -21.50 -11.67 1.28
C GLU A 203 -20.80 -10.77 0.27
N MET A 204 -19.56 -11.09 -0.10
CA MET A 204 -18.83 -10.31 -1.09
C MET A 204 -19.46 -10.44 -2.48
N LYS A 205 -20.01 -11.60 -2.85
CA LYS A 205 -20.77 -11.75 -4.09
C LYS A 205 -22.03 -10.88 -4.10
N LEU A 206 -22.72 -10.74 -2.97
CA LEU A 206 -23.89 -9.85 -2.86
C LEU A 206 -23.52 -8.37 -2.96
N ALA A 207 -22.34 -7.99 -2.47
CA ALA A 207 -21.84 -6.62 -2.55
C ALA A 207 -21.19 -6.28 -3.90
N TRP A 208 -20.73 -7.27 -4.67
CA TRP A 208 -20.00 -7.10 -5.93
C TRP A 208 -20.74 -6.24 -6.96
N ASP A 209 -22.02 -6.48 -7.18
CA ASP A 209 -22.81 -5.72 -8.17
C ASP A 209 -22.91 -4.23 -7.81
N ARG A 210 -22.85 -3.89 -6.51
CA ARG A 210 -22.81 -2.49 -6.08
C ARG A 210 -21.41 -1.91 -6.22
N VAL A 211 -20.39 -2.63 -5.78
CA VAL A 211 -19.00 -2.13 -5.74
C VAL A 211 -18.40 -1.98 -7.14
N SER A 212 -18.69 -2.91 -8.04
CA SER A 212 -18.07 -2.94 -9.38
C SER A 212 -18.55 -1.84 -10.33
N ASP A 213 -19.77 -1.33 -10.12
CA ASP A 213 -20.40 -0.29 -10.94
C ASP A 213 -20.41 1.09 -10.26
N ASP A 214 -19.88 1.21 -9.04
CA ASP A 214 -19.91 2.47 -8.27
C ASP A 214 -18.86 3.47 -8.77
N PRO A 215 -19.24 4.65 -9.30
CA PRO A 215 -18.30 5.65 -9.78
C PRO A 215 -17.47 6.30 -8.66
N ASP A 216 -17.91 6.20 -7.41
CA ASP A 216 -17.20 6.77 -6.26
C ASP A 216 -16.09 5.84 -5.74
N ILE A 217 -16.03 4.60 -6.22
CA ILE A 217 -14.97 3.63 -5.86
C ILE A 217 -13.87 3.67 -6.91
N THR A 218 -12.63 3.84 -6.45
CA THR A 218 -11.47 3.86 -7.34
C THR A 218 -11.27 2.51 -8.06
N PRO A 219 -10.71 2.49 -9.28
CA PRO A 219 -10.40 1.23 -9.97
C PRO A 219 -9.54 0.25 -9.16
N SER A 220 -8.63 0.79 -8.33
CA SER A 220 -7.83 -0.04 -7.40
C SER A 220 -8.72 -0.70 -6.35
N GLY A 221 -9.65 0.04 -5.75
CA GLY A 221 -10.59 -0.51 -4.77
C GLY A 221 -11.50 -1.58 -5.36
N VAL A 222 -11.96 -1.40 -6.60
CA VAL A 222 -12.72 -2.44 -7.33
C VAL A 222 -11.87 -3.68 -7.56
N ASN A 223 -10.60 -3.51 -7.98
CA ASN A 223 -9.69 -4.63 -8.19
C ASN A 223 -9.37 -5.37 -6.89
N ASP A 224 -9.13 -4.67 -5.78
CA ASP A 224 -8.87 -5.27 -4.48
C ASP A 224 -10.07 -6.12 -4.03
N PHE A 225 -11.28 -5.61 -4.22
CA PHE A 225 -12.51 -6.34 -3.94
C PHE A 225 -12.65 -7.60 -4.83
N PHE A 226 -12.37 -7.47 -6.12
CA PHE A 226 -12.37 -8.56 -7.08
C PHE A 226 -11.39 -9.68 -6.68
N GLU A 227 -10.16 -9.33 -6.32
CA GLU A 227 -9.12 -10.29 -5.94
C GLU A 227 -9.50 -11.09 -4.69
N VAL A 228 -10.15 -10.46 -3.70
CA VAL A 228 -10.61 -11.19 -2.52
C VAL A 228 -11.71 -12.18 -2.89
N ILE A 229 -12.68 -11.81 -3.74
CA ILE A 229 -13.69 -12.77 -4.21
C ILE A 229 -13.03 -13.92 -4.97
N LEU A 230 -12.05 -13.62 -5.83
CA LEU A 230 -11.31 -14.61 -6.62
C LEU A 230 -10.61 -15.63 -5.70
N ASP A 231 -9.89 -15.16 -4.69
CA ASP A 231 -9.21 -16.00 -3.70
C ASP A 231 -10.21 -16.84 -2.89
N LEU A 232 -11.32 -16.25 -2.44
CA LEU A 232 -12.37 -16.96 -1.70
C LEU A 232 -13.03 -18.07 -2.52
N ASN A 233 -13.27 -17.87 -3.82
CA ASN A 233 -13.77 -18.93 -4.70
C ASN A 233 -12.78 -20.09 -4.78
N LEU A 234 -11.50 -19.79 -5.00
CA LEU A 234 -10.46 -20.81 -5.06
C LEU A 234 -10.36 -21.59 -3.75
N PHE A 235 -10.34 -20.90 -2.61
CA PHE A 235 -10.23 -21.55 -1.31
C PHE A 235 -11.46 -22.38 -0.94
N GLN A 236 -12.67 -21.87 -1.21
CA GLN A 236 -13.90 -22.63 -1.04
C GLN A 236 -13.88 -23.91 -1.90
N TYR A 237 -13.44 -23.81 -3.15
CA TYR A 237 -13.33 -24.95 -4.05
C TYR A 237 -12.31 -25.98 -3.55
N LEU A 238 -11.12 -25.54 -3.13
CA LEU A 238 -10.08 -26.41 -2.55
C LEU A 238 -10.56 -27.13 -1.28
N GLU A 239 -11.38 -26.48 -0.46
CA GLU A 239 -11.88 -27.04 0.80
C GLU A 239 -13.04 -28.03 0.61
N THR A 240 -13.81 -27.88 -0.47
CA THR A 240 -15.01 -28.69 -0.73
C THR A 240 -14.80 -29.77 -1.80
N THR A 241 -13.70 -29.71 -2.55
CA THR A 241 -13.42 -30.62 -3.66
C THR A 241 -12.31 -31.60 -3.31
N PRO A 242 -12.57 -32.93 -3.30
CA PRO A 242 -11.57 -33.93 -2.94
C PRO A 242 -10.35 -34.02 -3.87
N GLN A 243 -10.51 -33.69 -5.15
CA GLN A 243 -9.45 -33.70 -6.16
C GLN A 243 -9.52 -32.42 -7.00
N PRO A 244 -9.06 -31.27 -6.46
CA PRO A 244 -9.14 -29.99 -7.14
C PRO A 244 -8.38 -30.00 -8.46
N ARG A 245 -8.96 -29.38 -9.50
CA ARG A 245 -8.30 -29.17 -10.80
C ARG A 245 -8.57 -27.76 -11.31
N ALA A 246 -7.56 -27.12 -11.89
CA ALA A 246 -7.70 -25.77 -12.44
C ALA A 246 -8.65 -25.71 -13.66
N ASP A 247 -8.80 -26.83 -14.37
CA ASP A 247 -9.68 -26.97 -15.53
C ASP A 247 -11.11 -27.43 -15.17
N ASP A 248 -11.46 -27.46 -13.88
CA ASP A 248 -12.80 -27.85 -13.45
C ASP A 248 -13.84 -26.81 -13.93
N PRO A 249 -14.84 -27.22 -14.74
CA PRO A 249 -15.85 -26.30 -15.25
C PRO A 249 -16.59 -25.53 -14.16
N ALA A 250 -16.85 -26.15 -12.99
CA ALA A 250 -17.57 -25.49 -11.91
C ALA A 250 -16.76 -24.35 -11.29
N LEU A 251 -15.45 -24.55 -11.12
CA LEU A 251 -14.53 -23.52 -10.63
C LEU A 251 -14.40 -22.39 -11.65
N VAL A 252 -14.13 -22.75 -12.91
CA VAL A 252 -13.92 -21.79 -14.00
C VAL A 252 -15.17 -20.94 -14.25
N GLU A 253 -16.37 -21.55 -14.23
CA GLU A 253 -17.64 -20.83 -14.37
C GLU A 253 -17.88 -19.87 -13.20
N SER A 254 -17.63 -20.32 -11.96
CA SER A 254 -17.79 -19.49 -10.75
C SER A 254 -16.88 -18.27 -10.76
N ILE A 255 -15.63 -18.43 -11.22
CA ILE A 255 -14.66 -17.32 -11.32
C ILE A 255 -15.02 -16.37 -12.47
N ARG A 256 -15.32 -16.90 -13.66
CA ARG A 256 -15.68 -16.08 -14.84
C ARG A 256 -16.95 -15.27 -14.65
N ALA A 257 -17.86 -15.73 -13.80
CA ALA A 257 -19.07 -14.99 -13.49
C ALA A 257 -18.80 -13.64 -12.80
N ILE A 258 -17.63 -13.48 -12.19
CA ILE A 258 -17.25 -12.25 -11.46
C ILE A 258 -16.44 -11.33 -12.36
N GLY A 259 -15.48 -11.88 -13.11
CA GLY A 259 -14.61 -11.08 -13.97
C GLY A 259 -13.52 -11.87 -14.68
N ASN A 260 -12.65 -11.13 -15.37
CA ASN A 260 -11.49 -11.71 -16.05
C ASN A 260 -10.42 -12.10 -15.04
N TYR A 261 -9.80 -13.26 -15.24
CA TYR A 261 -8.73 -13.76 -14.38
C TYR A 261 -7.57 -14.28 -15.22
N ASN A 262 -6.39 -14.37 -14.61
CA ASN A 262 -5.22 -14.97 -15.24
C ASN A 262 -5.31 -16.52 -15.15
N PRO A 263 -5.45 -17.25 -16.28
CA PRO A 263 -5.54 -18.71 -16.23
C PRO A 263 -4.24 -19.37 -15.77
N VAL A 264 -3.08 -18.77 -16.03
CA VAL A 264 -1.77 -19.28 -15.60
C VAL A 264 -1.66 -19.24 -14.08
N TRP A 265 -2.20 -18.19 -13.45
CA TRP A 265 -2.29 -18.10 -11.99
C TRP A 265 -3.13 -19.25 -11.43
N LEU A 266 -4.32 -19.49 -11.97
CA LEU A 266 -5.22 -20.53 -11.45
C LEU A 266 -4.60 -21.92 -11.58
N GLU A 267 -3.97 -22.20 -12.72
CA GLU A 267 -3.22 -23.44 -12.96
C GLU A 267 -2.12 -23.63 -11.92
N LEU A 268 -1.29 -22.61 -11.69
CA LEU A 268 -0.23 -22.66 -10.70
C LEU A 268 -0.78 -22.83 -9.28
N ALA A 269 -1.77 -22.03 -8.89
CA ALA A 269 -2.33 -22.02 -7.55
C ALA A 269 -2.93 -23.38 -7.19
N VAL A 270 -3.81 -23.94 -8.04
CA VAL A 270 -4.39 -25.28 -7.81
C VAL A 270 -3.31 -26.36 -7.80
N ALA A 271 -2.37 -26.32 -8.75
CA ALA A 271 -1.29 -27.31 -8.82
C ALA A 271 -0.43 -27.36 -7.56
N ARG A 272 -0.22 -26.23 -6.88
CA ARG A 272 0.60 -26.13 -5.66
C ARG A 272 -0.20 -26.32 -4.38
N LEU A 273 -1.37 -25.70 -4.27
CA LEU A 273 -2.23 -25.77 -3.08
C LEU A 273 -2.81 -27.17 -2.87
N ALA A 274 -3.07 -27.93 -3.95
CA ALA A 274 -3.57 -29.30 -3.89
C ALA A 274 -2.46 -30.38 -4.06
N ALA A 275 -1.19 -29.98 -4.20
CA ALA A 275 -0.09 -30.93 -4.45
C ALA A 275 0.03 -31.95 -3.30
N PRO A 276 0.03 -33.28 -3.55
CA PRO A 276 0.10 -34.29 -2.49
C PRO A 276 1.46 -34.31 -1.78
N ALA A 277 2.50 -33.82 -2.44
CA ALA A 277 3.85 -33.69 -1.93
C ALA A 277 4.47 -32.38 -2.43
N PRO A 278 5.41 -31.80 -1.67
CA PRO A 278 6.12 -30.59 -2.08
C PRO A 278 7.08 -30.83 -3.25
N SER A 279 7.47 -29.74 -3.90
CA SER A 279 8.51 -29.79 -4.93
C SER A 279 9.90 -30.03 -4.33
N ALA A 280 10.77 -30.59 -5.15
CA ALA A 280 12.18 -30.78 -4.82
C ALA A 280 12.99 -29.49 -5.08
N TRP A 281 12.70 -28.46 -4.29
CA TRP A 281 13.39 -27.17 -4.38
C TRP A 281 14.88 -27.26 -4.08
N GLN A 282 15.66 -26.40 -4.71
CA GLN A 282 17.06 -26.18 -4.45
C GLN A 282 17.32 -24.71 -4.15
N ARG A 283 18.38 -24.42 -3.40
CA ARG A 283 18.79 -23.03 -3.11
C ARG A 283 19.07 -22.22 -4.39
N ALA A 284 19.54 -22.88 -5.45
CA ALA A 284 19.83 -22.23 -6.73
C ALA A 284 18.57 -21.71 -7.44
N ASP A 285 17.39 -22.29 -7.17
CA ASP A 285 16.11 -21.86 -7.78
C ASP A 285 15.70 -20.44 -7.38
N PHE A 286 16.38 -19.86 -6.39
CA PHE A 286 16.14 -18.52 -5.84
C PHE A 286 17.38 -17.62 -5.93
N GLY A 287 18.42 -18.05 -6.65
CA GLY A 287 19.69 -17.35 -6.81
C GLY A 287 19.59 -16.06 -7.63
N ASN A 288 20.71 -15.35 -7.76
CA ASN A 288 20.82 -14.14 -8.60
C ASN A 288 20.94 -14.47 -10.10
N ASP A 289 21.22 -15.73 -10.43
CA ASP A 289 21.33 -16.26 -11.78
C ASP A 289 19.98 -16.64 -12.39
N VAL A 290 18.93 -16.73 -11.58
CA VAL A 290 17.56 -16.94 -12.03
C VAL A 290 17.00 -15.61 -12.55
N ASP A 291 16.43 -15.65 -13.75
CA ASP A 291 15.74 -14.49 -14.35
C ASP A 291 14.56 -14.03 -13.48
N ALA A 292 14.15 -12.77 -13.63
CA ALA A 292 13.20 -12.14 -12.72
C ALA A 292 11.81 -12.80 -12.74
N GLU A 293 11.33 -13.23 -13.92
CA GLU A 293 10.03 -13.89 -14.05
C GLU A 293 10.04 -15.29 -13.43
N THR A 294 11.04 -16.11 -13.76
CA THR A 294 11.20 -17.45 -13.19
C THR A 294 11.38 -17.37 -11.68
N TRP A 295 12.14 -16.39 -11.18
CA TRP A 295 12.31 -16.16 -9.76
C TRP A 295 10.97 -15.84 -9.08
N ALA A 296 10.16 -14.94 -9.65
CA ALA A 296 8.84 -14.60 -9.11
C ALA A 296 7.90 -15.81 -9.12
N GLN A 297 7.87 -16.58 -10.19
CA GLN A 297 7.09 -17.82 -10.28
C GLN A 297 7.53 -18.87 -9.26
N ASN A 298 8.83 -19.04 -9.04
CA ASN A 298 9.37 -19.95 -8.03
C ASN A 298 8.96 -19.52 -6.62
N VAL A 299 9.04 -18.22 -6.31
CA VAL A 299 8.63 -17.68 -5.01
C VAL A 299 7.13 -17.89 -4.79
N ALA A 300 6.28 -17.53 -5.76
CA ALA A 300 4.83 -17.76 -5.67
C ALA A 300 4.51 -19.26 -5.46
N ALA A 301 5.13 -20.15 -6.24
CA ALA A 301 4.94 -21.59 -6.10
C ALA A 301 5.38 -22.11 -4.71
N LEU A 302 6.51 -21.64 -4.20
CA LEU A 302 7.04 -21.99 -2.88
C LEU A 302 6.08 -21.53 -1.77
N LEU A 303 5.54 -20.31 -1.87
CA LEU A 303 4.61 -19.77 -0.89
C LEU A 303 3.23 -20.49 -0.94
N TYR A 304 2.74 -20.90 -2.11
CA TYR A 304 1.56 -21.78 -2.19
C TYR A 304 1.81 -23.14 -1.54
N GLU A 305 3.00 -23.73 -1.72
CA GLU A 305 3.35 -24.98 -1.02
C GLU A 305 3.44 -24.80 0.50
N PHE A 306 3.86 -23.62 0.97
CA PHE A 306 3.82 -23.26 2.39
C PHE A 306 2.38 -23.21 2.90
N MET A 307 1.47 -22.51 2.21
CA MET A 307 0.04 -22.48 2.54
C MET A 307 -0.56 -23.89 2.58
N ALA A 308 -0.24 -24.74 1.58
CA ALA A 308 -0.67 -26.13 1.54
C ALA A 308 -0.15 -26.98 2.71
N GLU A 309 1.08 -26.72 3.17
CA GLU A 309 1.62 -27.37 4.37
C GLU A 309 0.89 -26.90 5.64
N LEU A 310 0.66 -25.60 5.79
CA LEU A 310 -0.09 -25.07 6.94
C LEU A 310 -1.53 -25.62 7.02
N LYS A 311 -2.20 -25.76 5.87
CA LYS A 311 -3.54 -26.37 5.77
C LYS A 311 -3.53 -27.87 6.13
N ARG A 312 -2.55 -28.63 5.62
CA ARG A 312 -2.52 -30.10 5.80
C ARG A 312 -1.98 -30.53 7.15
N ALA A 313 -0.87 -29.92 7.56
CA ALA A 313 -0.01 -30.48 8.58
C ALA A 313 -0.45 -30.06 9.99
N GLY A 314 -1.37 -29.10 10.10
CA GLY A 314 -1.67 -28.47 11.38
C GLY A 314 -0.42 -27.84 12.01
N ILE A 315 0.63 -27.54 11.23
CA ILE A 315 1.86 -26.87 11.69
C ILE A 315 1.59 -25.36 11.75
N GLY A 316 0.45 -24.99 12.32
CA GLY A 316 0.32 -23.75 13.06
C GLY A 316 0.67 -24.02 14.52
N ASN A 317 0.75 -22.95 15.31
CA ASN A 317 0.74 -23.07 16.77
C ASN A 317 -0.29 -24.13 17.23
N ALA A 318 0.17 -25.12 18.00
CA ALA A 318 -0.65 -26.14 18.64
C ALA A 318 -1.33 -27.23 17.77
N GLY A 319 -0.88 -27.51 16.54
CA GLY A 319 -1.43 -28.66 15.78
C GLY A 319 -2.72 -28.36 15.03
N VAL A 320 -3.11 -27.08 14.91
CA VAL A 320 -4.35 -26.62 14.28
C VAL A 320 -4.10 -26.26 12.82
N SER A 321 -4.99 -26.71 11.92
CA SER A 321 -4.98 -26.34 10.51
C SER A 321 -5.15 -24.82 10.36
N VAL A 322 -4.28 -24.18 9.59
CA VAL A 322 -4.45 -22.77 9.24
C VAL A 322 -5.36 -22.66 8.01
N PRO A 323 -6.41 -21.82 8.03
CA PRO A 323 -7.24 -21.55 6.85
C PRO A 323 -6.43 -20.93 5.70
N TYR A 324 -6.85 -21.20 4.46
CA TYR A 324 -6.18 -20.62 3.30
C TYR A 324 -6.24 -19.10 3.32
N THR A 325 -7.37 -18.50 3.69
CA THR A 325 -7.55 -17.05 3.82
C THR A 325 -6.49 -16.42 4.73
N ARG A 326 -6.27 -16.96 5.94
CA ARG A 326 -5.23 -16.46 6.87
C ARG A 326 -3.83 -16.59 6.31
N SER A 327 -3.50 -17.76 5.75
CA SER A 327 -2.16 -17.97 5.17
C SER A 327 -1.92 -17.15 3.91
N ASN A 328 -2.99 -16.80 3.17
CA ASN A 328 -2.92 -15.94 1.99
C ASN A 328 -2.56 -14.49 2.35
N MET A 329 -3.01 -14.00 3.52
CA MET A 329 -2.61 -12.69 4.03
C MET A 329 -1.08 -12.62 4.18
N ALA A 330 -0.46 -13.64 4.79
CA ALA A 330 1.00 -13.71 4.88
C ALA A 330 1.66 -13.94 3.51
N HIS A 331 1.07 -14.76 2.63
CA HIS A 331 1.58 -15.02 1.28
C HIS A 331 1.75 -13.74 0.45
N ARG A 332 0.70 -12.92 0.35
CA ARG A 332 0.70 -11.67 -0.45
C ARG A 332 1.83 -10.74 0.01
N TRP A 333 1.99 -10.60 1.32
CA TRP A 333 3.02 -9.76 1.92
C TRP A 333 4.44 -10.31 1.79
N LEU A 334 4.63 -11.61 2.04
CA LEU A 334 5.92 -12.26 1.83
C LEU A 334 6.37 -12.08 0.38
N HIS A 335 5.47 -12.27 -0.59
CA HIS A 335 5.79 -12.06 -1.99
C HIS A 335 6.30 -10.63 -2.26
N GLN A 336 5.61 -9.61 -1.77
CA GLN A 336 6.01 -8.21 -1.90
C GLN A 336 7.36 -7.91 -1.22
N ILE A 337 7.52 -8.32 0.03
CA ILE A 337 8.73 -8.08 0.83
C ILE A 337 9.94 -8.73 0.17
N LEU A 338 9.83 -9.99 -0.25
CA LEU A 338 10.94 -10.72 -0.86
C LEU A 338 11.32 -10.12 -2.22
N ARG A 339 10.33 -9.67 -3.02
CA ARG A 339 10.58 -8.96 -4.28
C ARG A 339 11.33 -7.67 -4.04
N GLN A 340 10.86 -6.81 -3.15
CA GLN A 340 11.52 -5.55 -2.81
C GLN A 340 12.95 -5.78 -2.26
N GLN A 341 13.10 -6.76 -1.37
CA GLN A 341 14.39 -7.14 -0.81
C GLN A 341 15.40 -7.55 -1.88
N SER A 342 14.95 -8.30 -2.89
CA SER A 342 15.82 -8.77 -3.97
C SER A 342 16.44 -7.58 -4.73
N ILE A 343 15.67 -6.51 -4.93
CA ILE A 343 16.07 -5.30 -5.63
C ILE A 343 17.01 -4.45 -4.76
N GLU A 344 16.63 -4.19 -3.51
CA GLU A 344 17.43 -3.38 -2.58
C GLU A 344 18.78 -4.03 -2.25
N THR A 345 18.80 -5.35 -2.07
CA THR A 345 20.05 -6.10 -1.82
C THR A 345 20.99 -5.97 -3.01
N ALA A 346 20.45 -6.02 -4.23
CA ALA A 346 21.23 -5.88 -5.45
C ALA A 346 21.78 -4.45 -5.61
N LEU A 347 21.03 -3.42 -5.20
CA LEU A 347 21.50 -2.02 -5.12
C LEU A 347 22.62 -1.81 -4.09
N ALA A 348 22.53 -2.48 -2.93
CA ALA A 348 23.49 -2.34 -1.83
C ALA A 348 24.85 -3.02 -2.09
N ALA A 349 24.91 -4.03 -2.97
CA ALA A 349 26.08 -4.87 -3.22
C ALA A 349 27.25 -4.19 -3.98
N ARG A 350 27.21 -2.87 -4.19
CA ARG A 350 28.27 -2.12 -4.90
C ARG A 350 29.64 -2.27 -4.22
N PRO A 351 30.75 -2.34 -4.98
CA PRO A 351 32.09 -2.56 -4.43
C PRO A 351 32.56 -1.35 -3.60
N LYS A 352 32.21 -1.33 -2.31
CA LYS A 352 32.84 -0.43 -1.35
C LYS A 352 34.24 -0.95 -1.07
N GLY A 353 35.24 -0.14 -1.41
CA GLY A 353 36.63 -0.43 -1.08
C GLY A 353 36.82 -0.65 0.42
N LYS A 354 37.66 -1.64 0.74
CA LYS A 354 38.07 -2.20 2.04
C LYS A 354 37.25 -3.40 2.52
N ARG A 355 38.01 -4.47 2.80
CA ARG A 355 37.60 -5.76 3.37
C ARG A 355 36.70 -5.57 4.60
N ALA A 356 35.38 -5.56 4.38
CA ALA A 356 34.46 -5.97 5.43
C ALA A 356 34.71 -7.45 5.73
N ALA A 357 34.57 -7.86 7.00
CA ALA A 357 34.60 -9.27 7.36
C ALA A 357 33.60 -10.05 6.49
N ALA A 358 33.94 -11.28 6.12
CA ALA A 358 33.09 -12.13 5.28
C ALA A 358 31.77 -12.45 6.00
N HIS A 359 30.80 -11.55 5.90
CA HIS A 359 29.43 -11.80 6.32
C HIS A 359 28.86 -12.82 5.33
N ILE A 360 28.44 -13.98 5.83
CA ILE A 360 27.71 -14.95 5.01
C ILE A 360 26.41 -14.27 4.62
N PRO A 361 26.15 -13.99 3.32
CA PRO A 361 24.91 -13.36 2.90
C PRO A 361 23.73 -14.23 3.29
N SER A 362 22.71 -13.61 3.88
CA SER A 362 21.45 -14.28 4.19
C SER A 362 20.77 -14.71 2.89
N SER A 363 20.02 -15.82 2.94
CA SER A 363 19.17 -16.24 1.82
C SER A 363 18.21 -15.11 1.42
N PRO A 364 17.97 -14.87 0.10
CA PRO A 364 17.00 -13.88 -0.36
C PRO A 364 15.57 -14.20 0.08
N LEU A 365 15.29 -15.44 0.49
CA LEU A 365 14.00 -15.92 0.98
C LEU A 365 13.72 -15.57 2.46
N ILE A 366 14.73 -15.07 3.18
CA ILE A 366 14.59 -14.67 4.59
C ILE A 366 14.32 -13.17 4.64
N PRO A 367 13.16 -12.70 5.15
CA PRO A 367 12.91 -11.28 5.36
C PRO A 367 13.97 -10.64 6.27
N GLN A 368 14.56 -9.53 5.83
CA GLN A 368 15.54 -8.78 6.59
C GLN A 368 14.85 -7.85 7.58
N TYR A 369 15.32 -7.85 8.84
CA TYR A 369 14.80 -7.01 9.91
C TYR A 369 14.56 -5.56 9.47
N LYS A 370 15.57 -4.89 8.87
CA LYS A 370 15.47 -3.46 8.54
C LYS A 370 14.40 -3.13 7.51
N LEU A 371 14.29 -3.98 6.48
CA LEU A 371 13.27 -3.83 5.45
C LEU A 371 11.89 -4.08 6.06
N LEU A 372 11.75 -5.16 6.82
CA LEU A 372 10.51 -5.53 7.47
C LEU A 372 10.05 -4.45 8.45
N ASP A 373 10.91 -3.98 9.35
CA ASP A 373 10.63 -2.91 10.33
C ASP A 373 10.12 -1.63 9.64
N ARG A 374 10.78 -1.22 8.54
CA ARG A 374 10.34 -0.06 7.74
C ARG A 374 8.99 -0.28 7.06
N ILE A 375 8.79 -1.44 6.43
CA ILE A 375 7.53 -1.78 5.77
C ILE A 375 6.39 -1.82 6.81
N LEU A 376 6.62 -2.45 7.97
CA LEU A 376 5.65 -2.51 9.05
C LEU A 376 5.31 -1.12 9.59
N ALA A 377 6.30 -0.24 9.75
CA ALA A 377 6.07 1.12 10.22
C ALA A 377 5.15 1.92 9.28
N GLY A 378 5.37 1.84 7.96
CA GLY A 378 4.54 2.55 6.97
C GLY A 378 3.11 2.01 6.83
N LYS A 379 2.75 0.94 7.55
CA LYS A 379 1.45 0.27 7.48
C LYS A 379 0.51 0.61 8.63
N PHE A 380 0.96 1.50 9.50
CA PHE A 380 0.19 2.09 10.58
C PHE A 380 0.21 3.63 10.50
N ASP A 381 0.47 4.21 9.33
CA ASP A 381 0.26 5.65 9.10
C ASP A 381 -1.25 5.99 9.15
N LEU A 382 -1.60 7.27 9.22
CA LEU A 382 -2.94 7.77 9.61
C LEU A 382 -4.15 7.17 8.83
N PHE A 383 -3.97 6.64 7.63
CA PHE A 383 -5.04 6.07 6.79
C PHE A 383 -4.67 4.67 6.30
N GLY A 384 -5.64 3.75 6.23
CA GLY A 384 -5.47 2.43 5.61
C GLY A 384 -4.62 1.42 6.41
N SER A 385 -4.71 1.42 7.74
CA SER A 385 -3.94 0.47 8.57
C SER A 385 -4.35 -0.98 8.32
N GLU A 386 -3.39 -1.90 8.26
CA GLU A 386 -3.61 -3.33 7.96
C GLU A 386 -3.23 -4.26 9.15
N PRO A 387 -3.94 -4.21 10.29
CA PRO A 387 -3.55 -4.94 11.49
C PRO A 387 -3.59 -6.47 11.29
N TYR A 388 -4.58 -7.02 10.61
CA TYR A 388 -4.69 -8.47 10.41
C TYR A 388 -3.69 -9.02 9.39
N PRO A 389 -3.45 -8.39 8.21
CA PRO A 389 -2.40 -8.82 7.31
C PRO A 389 -1.01 -8.82 7.97
N VAL A 390 -0.68 -7.74 8.70
CA VAL A 390 0.58 -7.63 9.46
C VAL A 390 0.65 -8.69 10.56
N GLY A 391 -0.45 -8.89 11.29
CA GLY A 391 -0.55 -9.90 12.34
C GLY A 391 -0.34 -11.32 11.80
N ALA A 392 -0.99 -11.68 10.69
CA ALA A 392 -0.85 -12.97 10.03
C ALA A 392 0.58 -13.21 9.49
N LEU A 393 1.18 -12.19 8.86
CA LEU A 393 2.57 -12.24 8.41
C LEU A 393 3.53 -12.58 9.55
N MET A 394 3.37 -11.89 10.68
CA MET A 394 4.26 -12.07 11.83
C MET A 394 3.94 -13.35 12.59
N GLU A 395 2.67 -13.71 12.81
CA GLU A 395 2.28 -15.01 13.39
C GLU A 395 2.89 -16.19 12.61
N LEU A 396 2.81 -16.18 11.28
CA LEU A 396 3.25 -17.29 10.45
C LEU A 396 4.76 -17.27 10.14
N GLY A 397 5.47 -16.21 10.52
CA GLY A 397 6.91 -16.03 10.27
C GLY A 397 7.79 -17.18 10.75
N PRO A 398 7.68 -17.67 12.00
CA PRO A 398 8.47 -18.79 12.49
C PRO A 398 8.20 -20.09 11.72
N ALA A 399 6.93 -20.37 11.42
CA ALA A 399 6.52 -21.53 10.63
C ALA A 399 7.07 -21.46 9.20
N TYR A 400 7.06 -20.26 8.59
CA TYR A 400 7.65 -20.02 7.27
C TYR A 400 9.16 -20.31 7.26
N LEU A 401 9.91 -19.80 8.24
CA LEU A 401 11.36 -20.04 8.34
C LEU A 401 11.68 -21.53 8.56
N ASN A 402 10.89 -22.23 9.38
CA ASN A 402 11.02 -23.67 9.55
C ASN A 402 10.68 -24.44 8.27
N PHE A 403 9.62 -24.05 7.55
CA PHE A 403 9.28 -24.60 6.24
C PHE A 403 10.44 -24.49 5.24
N LEU A 404 11.05 -23.30 5.12
CA LEU A 404 12.21 -23.10 4.25
C LEU A 404 13.38 -24.04 4.62
N ALA A 405 13.65 -24.22 5.91
CA ALA A 405 14.71 -25.10 6.39
C ALA A 405 14.41 -26.58 6.09
N ARG A 406 13.17 -27.02 6.27
CA ARG A 406 12.73 -28.40 5.93
C ARG A 406 12.78 -28.67 4.43
N ARG A 407 12.57 -27.64 3.61
CA ARG A 407 12.73 -27.69 2.14
C ARG A 407 14.18 -27.61 1.69
N SER A 408 15.14 -27.46 2.61
CA SER A 408 16.57 -27.32 2.31
C SER A 408 16.91 -26.13 1.40
N VAL A 409 16.01 -25.14 1.29
CA VAL A 409 16.27 -23.90 0.54
C VAL A 409 17.02 -22.86 1.38
N ILE A 410 16.99 -23.02 2.71
CA ILE A 410 17.89 -22.37 3.67
C ILE A 410 18.51 -23.40 4.61
N HIS A 411 19.68 -23.09 5.16
CA HIS A 411 20.29 -23.92 6.19
C HIS A 411 19.65 -23.66 7.57
N PRO A 412 19.53 -24.65 8.47
CA PRO A 412 18.94 -24.44 9.81
C PRO A 412 19.61 -23.33 10.63
N THR A 413 20.92 -23.09 10.46
CA THR A 413 21.59 -21.97 11.15
C THR A 413 21.23 -20.59 10.60
N GLU A 414 20.74 -20.51 9.35
CA GLU A 414 20.16 -19.28 8.81
C GLU A 414 18.76 -19.05 9.39
N MET A 415 17.97 -20.12 9.53
CA MET A 415 16.68 -20.08 10.24
C MET A 415 16.86 -19.60 11.69
N ASP A 416 17.77 -20.21 12.46
CA ASP A 416 18.00 -19.83 13.86
C ASP A 416 18.35 -18.34 14.00
N ARG A 417 19.24 -17.84 13.14
CA ARG A 417 19.62 -16.43 13.11
C ARG A 417 18.43 -15.53 12.73
N ALA A 418 17.64 -15.93 11.75
CA ALA A 418 16.47 -15.16 11.33
C ALA A 418 15.43 -15.05 12.45
N LEU A 419 15.21 -16.13 13.22
CA LEU A 419 14.34 -16.09 14.39
C LEU A 419 14.86 -15.11 15.45
N ASP A 420 16.16 -15.16 15.75
CA ASP A 420 16.78 -14.25 16.71
C ASP A 420 16.74 -12.79 16.26
N ASP A 421 16.97 -12.54 14.96
CA ASP A 421 16.99 -11.20 14.38
C ASP A 421 15.58 -10.58 14.34
N LEU A 422 14.53 -11.36 14.10
CA LEU A 422 13.15 -10.87 13.92
C LEU A 422 12.33 -10.82 15.22
N ALA A 423 12.65 -11.65 16.22
CA ALA A 423 11.93 -11.68 17.50
C ALA A 423 11.80 -10.32 18.22
N PRO A 424 12.76 -9.38 18.14
CA PRO A 424 12.62 -8.05 18.75
C PRO A 424 11.45 -7.21 18.22
N LEU A 425 10.94 -7.49 17.01
CA LEU A 425 9.80 -6.79 16.42
C LEU A 425 8.47 -7.08 17.12
N ILE A 426 8.37 -8.25 17.76
CA ILE A 426 7.08 -8.80 18.19
C ILE A 426 6.46 -7.98 19.32
N LYS A 427 7.21 -7.68 20.38
CA LYS A 427 6.65 -6.98 21.55
C LYS A 427 6.15 -5.57 21.23
N PRO A 428 6.88 -4.72 20.48
CA PRO A 428 6.34 -3.45 20.01
C PRO A 428 5.11 -3.66 19.12
N LEU A 429 5.16 -4.62 18.21
CA LEU A 429 4.10 -4.84 17.24
C LEU A 429 2.79 -5.32 17.90
N VAL A 430 2.84 -6.20 18.91
CA VAL A 430 1.64 -6.58 19.69
C VAL A 430 0.91 -5.35 20.19
N LYS A 431 1.65 -4.35 20.71
CA LYS A 431 1.05 -3.12 21.25
C LYS A 431 0.44 -2.25 20.15
N VAL A 432 1.10 -2.18 19.00
CA VAL A 432 0.59 -1.45 17.84
C VAL A 432 -0.68 -2.12 17.33
N LEU A 433 -0.65 -3.43 17.09
CA LEU A 433 -1.82 -4.19 16.67
C LEU A 433 -3.00 -4.02 17.63
N ASP A 434 -2.72 -4.09 18.94
CA ASP A 434 -3.73 -3.81 19.96
C ASP A 434 -4.26 -2.37 19.82
N SER A 435 -3.43 -1.34 19.70
CA SER A 435 -3.93 0.04 19.53
C SER A 435 -4.75 0.26 18.26
N TYR A 436 -4.50 -0.52 17.19
CA TYR A 436 -5.26 -0.48 15.93
C TYR A 436 -6.45 -1.46 15.90
N GLY A 437 -6.82 -2.05 17.03
CA GLY A 437 -8.07 -2.81 17.15
C GLY A 437 -8.00 -4.26 16.64
N ALA A 438 -6.82 -4.84 16.52
CA ALA A 438 -6.67 -6.30 16.36
C ALA A 438 -7.37 -7.06 17.50
N ASP A 439 -8.03 -8.17 17.19
CA ASP A 439 -8.70 -8.97 18.22
C ASP A 439 -7.72 -9.80 19.06
N MET A 440 -8.18 -10.26 20.23
CA MET A 440 -7.31 -10.93 21.20
C MET A 440 -6.69 -12.23 20.67
N HIS A 441 -7.40 -12.97 19.80
CA HIS A 441 -6.93 -14.25 19.28
C HIS A 441 -5.75 -14.04 18.35
N LEU A 442 -5.75 -12.98 17.54
CA LEU A 442 -4.60 -12.62 16.73
C LEU A 442 -3.37 -12.30 17.61
N LEU A 443 -3.57 -11.48 18.66
CA LEU A 443 -2.49 -11.12 19.57
C LEU A 443 -1.92 -12.33 20.32
N GLU A 444 -2.79 -13.23 20.79
CA GLU A 444 -2.41 -14.48 21.46
C GLU A 444 -1.68 -15.43 20.51
N ASN A 445 -2.17 -15.62 19.29
CA ASN A 445 -1.52 -16.46 18.29
C ASN A 445 -0.11 -15.93 17.94
N MET A 446 0.03 -14.62 17.75
CA MET A 446 1.33 -14.02 17.47
C MET A 446 2.29 -14.16 18.66
N GLN A 447 1.84 -13.91 19.89
CA GLN A 447 2.66 -14.10 21.08
C GLN A 447 3.10 -15.55 21.26
N HIS A 448 2.19 -16.50 21.05
CA HIS A 448 2.50 -17.91 21.15
C HIS A 448 3.48 -18.37 20.05
N ALA A 449 3.35 -17.86 18.81
CA ALA A 449 4.21 -18.23 17.69
C ALA A 449 5.68 -17.88 17.94
N TRP A 450 5.91 -16.79 18.67
CA TRP A 450 7.22 -16.27 19.02
C TRP A 450 7.62 -16.52 20.47
N SER A 451 6.89 -17.38 21.18
CA SER A 451 7.27 -17.80 22.53
C SER A 451 8.55 -18.64 22.49
N ASP A 452 9.36 -18.57 23.56
CA ASP A 452 10.58 -19.36 23.68
C ASP A 452 10.31 -20.87 23.47
N GLU A 453 9.18 -21.38 23.97
CA GLU A 453 8.76 -22.77 23.82
C GLU A 453 8.54 -23.15 22.33
N THR A 454 7.81 -22.33 21.59
CA THR A 454 7.58 -22.56 20.16
C THR A 454 8.86 -22.47 19.37
N LEU A 455 9.67 -21.43 19.60
CA LEU A 455 10.94 -21.24 18.91
C LEU A 455 11.91 -22.38 19.18
N ASP A 456 12.02 -22.85 20.43
CA ASP A 456 12.86 -24.00 20.77
C ASP A 456 12.35 -25.30 20.15
N THR A 457 11.03 -25.48 20.04
CA THR A 457 10.44 -26.62 19.32
C THR A 457 10.84 -26.62 17.85
N LEU A 458 10.77 -25.47 17.17
CA LEU A 458 11.15 -25.34 15.76
C LEU A 458 12.66 -25.53 15.55
N ARG A 459 13.50 -24.99 16.45
CA ARG A 459 14.96 -25.19 16.41
C ARG A 459 15.32 -26.67 16.52
N ASN A 460 14.58 -27.41 17.35
CA ASN A 460 14.81 -28.83 17.62
C ASN A 460 13.96 -29.78 16.73
N ASP A 461 13.37 -29.30 15.64
CA ASP A 461 12.64 -30.15 14.70
C ASP A 461 13.51 -31.34 14.24
N PRO A 462 13.08 -32.60 14.52
CA PRO A 462 13.84 -33.79 14.15
C PRO A 462 14.12 -33.89 12.65
N ALA A 463 13.27 -33.31 11.78
CA ALA A 463 13.48 -33.29 10.34
C ALA A 463 14.74 -32.50 9.94
N LEU A 464 15.20 -31.57 10.79
CA LEU A 464 16.39 -30.75 10.54
C LEU A 464 17.68 -31.39 11.07
N ALA A 465 17.60 -32.49 11.83
CA ALA A 465 18.75 -33.08 12.52
C ALA A 465 19.89 -33.44 11.55
N GLN A 466 19.59 -34.02 10.38
CA GLN A 466 20.60 -34.34 9.38
C GLN A 466 21.23 -33.07 8.79
N ALA A 467 20.42 -32.09 8.39
CA ALA A 467 20.90 -30.84 7.80
C ALA A 467 21.83 -30.08 8.76
N ARG A 468 21.51 -30.05 10.07
CA ARG A 468 22.34 -29.42 11.11
C ARG A 468 23.74 -30.01 11.25
N THR A 469 23.96 -31.26 10.81
CA THR A 469 25.31 -31.86 10.82
C THR A 469 26.18 -31.41 9.65
N GLN A 470 25.59 -30.79 8.63
CA GLN A 470 26.30 -30.31 7.45
C GLN A 470 26.72 -28.85 7.65
N PRO A 471 27.87 -28.43 7.10
CA PRO A 471 28.22 -27.01 7.09
C PRO A 471 27.33 -26.25 6.11
N LEU A 472 27.06 -24.97 6.40
CA LEU A 472 26.44 -24.06 5.44
C LEU A 472 27.38 -23.85 4.24
N LEU A 473 26.98 -24.40 3.09
CA LEU A 473 27.66 -24.21 1.81
C LEU A 473 26.81 -23.31 0.93
N LEU A 474 27.36 -22.16 0.54
CA LEU A 474 26.72 -21.29 -0.43
C LEU A 474 27.11 -21.74 -1.84
N PRO A 475 26.13 -21.96 -2.75
CA PRO A 475 26.45 -22.23 -4.13
C PRO A 475 27.18 -21.01 -4.73
N PRO A 476 28.07 -21.23 -5.72
CA PRO A 476 28.59 -20.12 -6.51
C PRO A 476 27.40 -19.38 -7.15
N SER A 477 27.39 -18.06 -7.07
CA SER A 477 26.37 -17.22 -7.71
C SER A 477 26.99 -16.61 -8.97
N PRO A 478 26.88 -17.28 -10.14
CA PRO A 478 27.29 -16.65 -11.39
C PRO A 478 26.37 -15.44 -11.63
N ASN A 479 26.93 -14.33 -12.08
CA ASN A 479 26.12 -13.23 -12.59
C ASN A 479 26.03 -13.41 -14.12
N PRO A 480 24.86 -13.80 -14.67
CA PRO A 480 24.71 -14.05 -16.10
C PRO A 480 25.01 -12.80 -16.95
N LEU A 481 24.84 -11.59 -16.38
CA LEU A 481 25.12 -10.32 -17.05
C LEU A 481 26.58 -9.87 -16.93
N ALA A 482 27.44 -10.58 -16.18
CA ALA A 482 28.80 -10.12 -15.90
C ALA A 482 29.63 -9.79 -17.16
N ASN A 483 29.47 -10.63 -18.19
CA ASN A 483 30.20 -10.53 -19.45
C ASN A 483 29.45 -9.77 -20.54
N ALA A 484 28.21 -9.34 -20.30
CA ALA A 484 27.41 -8.63 -21.28
C ALA A 484 28.06 -7.31 -21.70
N GLN A 485 28.12 -7.07 -23.01
CA GLN A 485 28.59 -5.83 -23.63
C GLN A 485 27.44 -5.02 -24.24
N LEU A 486 26.34 -5.70 -24.58
CA LEU A 486 25.14 -5.13 -25.16
C LEU A 486 23.92 -5.59 -24.35
N TYR A 487 23.02 -4.65 -24.08
CA TYR A 487 21.71 -4.89 -23.49
C TYR A 487 20.63 -4.54 -24.50
N ARG A 488 19.57 -5.34 -24.55
CA ARG A 488 18.38 -5.08 -25.33
C ARG A 488 17.19 -4.91 -24.40
N PHE A 489 16.52 -3.77 -24.50
CA PHE A 489 15.35 -3.43 -23.71
C PHE A 489 14.11 -3.41 -24.60
N GLN A 490 13.02 -4.00 -24.12
CA GLN A 490 11.68 -3.73 -24.62
C GLN A 490 11.09 -2.63 -23.74
N VAL A 491 10.45 -1.63 -24.37
CA VAL A 491 9.86 -0.48 -23.70
C VAL A 491 8.40 -0.40 -24.15
N GLU A 492 7.48 -0.47 -23.20
CA GLU A 492 6.03 -0.45 -23.44
C GLU A 492 5.41 0.79 -22.79
N TYR A 493 4.54 1.49 -23.50
CA TYR A 493 3.86 2.67 -22.97
C TYR A 493 2.60 2.25 -22.19
N LYS A 494 2.57 2.52 -20.88
CA LYS A 494 1.54 1.95 -20.00
C LYS A 494 0.14 2.53 -20.21
N GLN A 495 0.03 3.69 -20.85
CA GLN A 495 -1.24 4.30 -21.20
C GLN A 495 -1.80 3.83 -22.56
N ALA A 496 -1.11 2.94 -23.27
CA ALA A 496 -1.62 2.34 -24.51
C ALA A 496 -1.14 0.89 -24.74
N ASP A 497 -2.05 -0.07 -24.63
CA ASP A 497 -1.80 -1.52 -24.63
C ASP A 497 -1.23 -2.13 -25.94
N ASP A 498 -0.87 -1.32 -26.94
CA ASP A 498 -0.32 -1.78 -28.24
C ASP A 498 0.86 -0.92 -28.72
N VAL A 499 1.50 -0.20 -27.81
CA VAL A 499 2.61 0.71 -28.14
C VAL A 499 3.89 0.26 -27.45
N TRP A 500 4.86 -0.18 -28.25
CA TRP A 500 6.15 -0.62 -27.73
C TRP A 500 7.29 -0.45 -28.73
N PHE A 501 8.52 -0.42 -28.22
CA PHE A 501 9.73 -0.42 -29.03
C PHE A 501 10.88 -1.17 -28.36
N ILE A 502 11.87 -1.57 -29.16
CA ILE A 502 13.04 -2.32 -28.72
C ILE A 502 14.30 -1.50 -28.96
N LEU A 503 15.05 -1.24 -27.88
CA LEU A 503 16.28 -0.46 -27.89
C LEU A 503 17.48 -1.34 -27.53
N GLU A 504 18.59 -1.14 -28.24
CA GLU A 504 19.90 -1.70 -27.92
C GLU A 504 20.85 -0.63 -27.38
N LEU A 505 21.47 -0.91 -26.24
CA LEU A 505 22.43 -0.01 -25.60
C LEU A 505 23.66 -0.79 -25.13
N ARG A 506 24.82 -0.15 -25.24
CA ARG A 506 26.06 -0.73 -24.74
C ARG A 506 26.15 -0.64 -23.22
N ARG A 507 26.87 -1.58 -22.62
CA ARG A 507 27.02 -1.68 -21.16
C ARG A 507 27.60 -0.44 -20.49
N ASP A 508 28.37 0.36 -21.23
CA ASP A 508 29.06 1.56 -20.77
C ASP A 508 28.24 2.85 -20.95
N GLN A 509 27.13 2.79 -21.68
CA GLN A 509 26.13 3.85 -21.74
C GLN A 509 25.35 3.93 -20.43
N THR A 510 24.74 5.07 -20.17
CA THR A 510 24.11 5.42 -18.89
C THR A 510 22.58 5.25 -18.92
N LEU A 511 21.94 5.39 -17.77
CA LEU A 511 20.48 5.51 -17.73
C LEU A 511 19.99 6.80 -18.40
N GLU A 512 20.81 7.86 -18.45
CA GLU A 512 20.50 9.06 -19.23
C GLU A 512 20.55 8.77 -20.75
N ASP A 513 21.51 7.96 -21.22
CA ASP A 513 21.52 7.52 -22.63
C ASP A 513 20.26 6.70 -22.97
N LEU A 514 19.76 5.90 -22.02
CA LEU A 514 18.49 5.18 -22.16
C LEU A 514 17.29 6.14 -22.18
N HIS A 515 17.26 7.15 -21.31
CA HIS A 515 16.24 8.21 -21.32
C HIS A 515 16.16 8.89 -22.68
N LEU A 516 17.29 9.32 -23.23
CA LEU A 516 17.35 9.98 -24.53
C LEU A 516 16.90 9.04 -25.67
N ALA A 517 17.25 7.75 -25.59
CA ALA A 517 16.81 6.76 -26.57
C ALA A 517 15.29 6.50 -26.53
N ILE A 518 14.70 6.51 -25.33
CA ILE A 518 13.25 6.38 -25.14
C ILE A 518 12.54 7.61 -25.74
N GLN A 519 13.01 8.82 -25.43
CA GLN A 519 12.45 10.07 -25.95
C GLN A 519 12.52 10.15 -27.49
N ASP A 520 13.66 9.78 -28.09
CA ASP A 520 13.82 9.72 -29.56
C ASP A 520 12.88 8.70 -30.22
N ALA A 521 12.70 7.52 -29.61
CA ALA A 521 11.78 6.51 -30.12
C ALA A 521 10.29 6.88 -29.92
N ALA A 522 10.00 7.65 -28.86
CA ALA A 522 8.69 8.18 -28.52
C ALA A 522 8.29 9.42 -29.33
N ASP A 523 9.25 10.09 -29.99
CA ASP A 523 9.09 11.41 -30.60
C ASP A 523 8.64 12.48 -29.57
N PHE A 524 9.21 12.40 -28.36
CA PHE A 524 8.95 13.35 -27.27
C PHE A 524 10.09 14.37 -27.14
N ASP A 525 9.74 15.59 -26.73
CA ASP A 525 10.67 16.63 -26.34
C ASP A 525 11.15 16.42 -24.90
N ASN A 526 12.46 16.50 -24.69
CA ASN A 526 13.08 16.36 -23.37
C ASN A 526 13.02 17.68 -22.57
N ASP A 527 11.81 18.16 -22.28
CA ASP A 527 11.51 19.44 -21.65
C ASP A 527 11.18 19.34 -20.15
N HIS A 528 10.85 18.13 -19.66
CA HIS A 528 10.50 17.85 -18.27
C HIS A 528 11.50 16.92 -17.55
N LEU A 529 11.28 16.74 -16.25
CA LEU A 529 12.08 15.82 -15.42
C LEU A 529 11.64 14.37 -15.63
N TYR A 530 12.57 13.45 -15.34
CA TYR A 530 12.33 12.01 -15.39
C TYR A 530 12.99 11.28 -14.22
N SER A 531 12.50 10.07 -13.97
CA SER A 531 13.08 9.11 -13.02
C SER A 531 12.92 7.67 -13.52
N PHE A 532 13.86 6.79 -13.14
CA PHE A 532 13.74 5.35 -13.29
C PHE A 532 13.54 4.68 -11.92
N TYR A 533 12.63 3.71 -11.80
CA TYR A 533 12.34 2.99 -10.55
C TYR A 533 12.50 1.48 -10.75
N LEU A 534 13.54 0.87 -10.16
CA LEU A 534 13.80 -0.57 -10.33
C LEU A 534 12.75 -1.48 -9.70
N SER A 535 11.92 -0.97 -8.79
CA SER A 535 10.73 -1.68 -8.29
C SER A 535 9.62 -1.84 -9.33
N GLY A 536 9.63 -1.02 -10.39
CA GLY A 536 8.51 -0.88 -11.31
C GLY A 536 7.38 0.02 -10.76
N THR A 537 7.57 0.64 -9.60
CA THR A 537 6.57 1.49 -8.94
C THR A 537 7.07 2.93 -8.89
N ALA A 538 6.27 3.85 -9.40
CA ALA A 538 6.57 5.28 -9.35
C ALA A 538 6.79 5.74 -7.90
N TRP A 539 7.68 6.72 -7.72
CA TRP A 539 7.95 7.36 -6.43
C TRP A 539 8.60 6.47 -5.36
N ASP A 540 9.04 5.26 -5.71
CA ASP A 540 9.84 4.42 -4.82
C ASP A 540 11.28 4.94 -4.72
N LYS A 541 11.49 5.84 -3.76
CA LYS A 541 12.78 6.50 -3.48
C LYS A 541 13.93 5.53 -3.23
N GLU A 542 13.65 4.31 -2.75
CA GLU A 542 14.70 3.34 -2.42
C GLU A 542 15.31 2.71 -3.67
N THR A 543 14.55 2.69 -4.77
CA THR A 543 14.97 2.14 -6.06
C THR A 543 15.12 3.18 -7.16
N GLU A 544 14.83 4.46 -6.87
CA GLU A 544 14.89 5.58 -7.80
C GLU A 544 16.30 5.90 -8.31
N TYR A 545 16.40 6.16 -9.61
CA TYR A 545 17.50 6.85 -10.28
C TYR A 545 16.95 8.08 -10.98
N SER A 546 17.45 9.26 -10.63
CA SER A 546 16.88 10.53 -11.11
C SER A 546 17.97 11.55 -11.44
N THR A 547 17.58 12.72 -11.91
CA THR A 547 18.49 13.84 -12.18
C THR A 547 18.84 14.66 -10.93
N ARG A 548 18.16 14.42 -9.79
CA ARG A 548 18.20 15.33 -8.62
C ARG A 548 18.63 14.67 -7.31
N GLU A 549 18.53 13.35 -7.19
CA GLU A 549 18.74 12.64 -5.92
C GLU A 549 19.96 11.70 -5.92
N ALA A 550 20.17 10.98 -4.81
CA ALA A 550 21.39 10.26 -4.44
C ALA A 550 21.94 9.25 -5.48
N ARG A 551 21.15 8.85 -6.47
CA ARG A 551 21.56 8.00 -7.60
C ARG A 551 21.28 8.73 -8.92
N TYR A 552 22.30 9.42 -9.43
CA TYR A 552 22.20 10.14 -10.71
C TYR A 552 22.12 9.18 -11.91
N SER A 553 21.13 9.37 -12.77
CA SER A 553 20.97 8.64 -14.04
C SER A 553 22.16 8.86 -14.98
N SER A 554 22.66 10.10 -15.05
CA SER A 554 23.80 10.53 -15.87
C SER A 554 25.12 9.83 -15.51
N ASP A 555 25.31 9.46 -14.25
CA ASP A 555 26.56 8.86 -13.75
C ASP A 555 26.47 7.32 -13.65
N THR A 556 25.28 6.76 -13.91
CA THR A 556 25.03 5.32 -13.75
C THR A 556 25.08 4.63 -15.10
N ALA A 557 26.24 4.05 -15.44
CA ALA A 557 26.35 3.12 -16.56
C ALA A 557 25.44 1.89 -16.37
N LEU A 558 24.84 1.38 -17.45
CA LEU A 558 23.90 0.24 -17.44
C LEU A 558 24.49 -1.01 -16.79
N LYS A 559 25.79 -1.28 -16.97
CA LYS A 559 26.49 -2.39 -16.27
C LYS A 559 26.50 -2.28 -14.74
N ASN A 560 26.24 -1.10 -14.19
CA ASN A 560 26.20 -0.81 -12.76
C ASN A 560 24.77 -0.69 -12.21
N VAL A 561 23.77 -0.89 -13.08
CA VAL A 561 22.37 -1.09 -12.70
C VAL A 561 22.22 -2.58 -12.38
N PRO A 562 21.74 -2.95 -11.18
CA PRO A 562 21.70 -4.33 -10.73
C PRO A 562 20.50 -5.08 -11.33
N LEU A 563 20.49 -5.21 -12.65
CA LEU A 563 19.43 -5.89 -13.39
C LEU A 563 19.62 -7.42 -13.36
N ARG A 564 18.50 -8.12 -13.53
CA ARG A 564 18.43 -9.54 -13.91
C ARG A 564 17.80 -9.67 -15.29
N MET A 565 18.04 -10.79 -15.97
CA MET A 565 17.30 -11.10 -17.20
C MET A 565 15.79 -11.03 -16.94
N LYS A 566 15.04 -10.51 -17.90
CA LYS A 566 13.58 -10.29 -17.84
C LYS A 566 13.12 -9.37 -16.70
N GLN A 567 14.02 -8.61 -16.08
CA GLN A 567 13.64 -7.66 -15.06
C GLN A 567 12.93 -6.46 -15.71
N HIS A 568 11.76 -6.14 -15.17
CA HIS A 568 11.00 -4.94 -15.45
C HIS A 568 11.40 -3.81 -14.48
N PHE A 569 11.40 -2.57 -14.97
CA PHE A 569 11.52 -1.35 -14.18
C PHE A 569 10.79 -0.21 -14.87
N LEU A 570 10.35 0.78 -14.09
CA LEU A 570 9.55 1.89 -14.60
C LEU A 570 10.47 3.04 -15.05
N TYR A 571 10.17 3.63 -16.20
CA TYR A 571 10.62 4.96 -16.59
C TYR A 571 9.42 5.91 -16.53
N LEU A 572 9.52 6.93 -15.69
CA LEU A 572 8.51 7.98 -15.52
C LEU A 572 9.06 9.28 -16.10
N PHE A 573 8.36 9.84 -17.08
CA PHE A 573 8.66 11.14 -17.68
C PHE A 573 7.50 12.10 -17.47
N ASP A 574 7.83 13.35 -17.18
CA ASP A 574 6.89 14.40 -16.79
C ASP A 574 6.14 14.05 -15.49
N PHE A 575 6.45 14.76 -14.40
CA PHE A 575 5.83 14.49 -13.11
C PHE A 575 4.40 15.05 -13.00
N GLY A 576 3.99 15.93 -13.93
CA GLY A 576 2.62 16.39 -14.07
C GLY A 576 1.75 15.36 -14.77
N ASP A 577 2.09 15.06 -16.02
CA ASP A 577 1.28 14.19 -16.90
C ASP A 577 1.58 12.70 -16.75
N GLN A 578 2.68 12.36 -16.08
CA GLN A 578 3.05 11.00 -15.67
C GLN A 578 3.11 10.00 -16.82
N HIS A 579 3.84 10.30 -17.89
CA HIS A 579 4.09 9.33 -18.94
C HIS A 579 4.89 8.16 -18.39
N GLU A 580 4.29 6.98 -18.38
CA GLU A 580 4.85 5.80 -17.74
C GLU A 580 5.22 4.77 -18.80
N PHE A 581 6.47 4.32 -18.76
CA PHE A 581 6.96 3.26 -19.63
C PHE A 581 7.49 2.10 -18.81
N ASP A 582 6.98 0.90 -19.08
CA ASP A 582 7.54 -0.33 -18.56
C ASP A 582 8.75 -0.74 -19.40
N VAL A 583 9.91 -0.88 -18.76
CA VAL A 583 11.18 -1.22 -19.41
C VAL A 583 11.63 -2.59 -18.97
N GLN A 584 11.74 -3.54 -19.90
CA GLN A 584 12.15 -4.92 -19.64
C GLN A 584 13.50 -5.24 -20.29
N LEU A 585 14.44 -5.82 -19.52
CA LEU A 585 15.68 -6.38 -20.07
C LEU A 585 15.40 -7.74 -20.75
N ILE A 586 15.26 -7.76 -22.07
CA ILE A 586 14.87 -8.96 -22.83
C ILE A 586 16.05 -9.77 -23.36
N ASP A 587 17.22 -9.14 -23.57
CA ASP A 587 18.43 -9.84 -24.03
C ASP A 587 19.72 -9.15 -23.53
N ALA A 588 20.78 -9.94 -23.35
CA ALA A 588 22.09 -9.47 -22.94
C ALA A 588 23.19 -10.27 -23.65
N GLN A 589 23.97 -9.61 -24.50
CA GLN A 589 24.93 -10.27 -25.39
C GLN A 589 26.37 -10.00 -24.97
N PRO A 590 27.27 -10.98 -25.08
CA PRO A 590 28.68 -10.84 -24.69
C PRO A 590 29.51 -9.99 -25.66
N ASP A 591 28.97 -9.69 -26.84
CA ASP A 591 29.61 -8.89 -27.88
C ASP A 591 28.64 -7.79 -28.33
N ALA A 592 29.19 -6.65 -28.77
CA ALA A 592 28.42 -5.56 -29.37
C ALA A 592 28.86 -5.40 -30.83
N PRO A 593 27.96 -5.59 -31.82
CA PRO A 593 28.24 -5.31 -33.22
C PRO A 593 28.80 -3.90 -33.45
N ALA A 594 29.66 -3.74 -34.45
CA ALA A 594 30.24 -2.45 -34.81
C ALA A 594 29.21 -1.55 -35.54
N GLN A 595 28.37 -0.89 -34.75
CA GLN A 595 27.37 0.10 -35.19
C GLN A 595 27.24 1.23 -34.16
N ALA A 596 26.44 2.25 -34.48
CA ALA A 596 26.11 3.32 -33.54
C ALA A 596 25.08 2.83 -32.51
N TYR A 597 25.21 3.28 -31.27
CA TYR A 597 24.26 3.04 -30.18
C TYR A 597 23.96 4.35 -29.44
N PRO A 598 22.77 4.54 -28.84
CA PRO A 598 21.63 3.60 -28.80
C PRO A 598 21.07 3.26 -30.19
N HIS A 599 20.47 2.09 -30.34
CA HIS A 599 19.93 1.63 -31.62
C HIS A 599 18.50 1.13 -31.46
N LEU A 600 17.55 1.74 -32.20
CA LEU A 600 16.18 1.27 -32.31
C LEU A 600 16.12 0.04 -33.24
N VAL A 601 15.75 -1.10 -32.68
CA VAL A 601 15.68 -2.40 -33.38
C VAL A 601 14.32 -2.63 -34.01
N ALA A 602 13.25 -2.32 -33.28
CA ALA A 602 11.87 -2.51 -33.69
C ALA A 602 10.96 -1.54 -32.96
N GLN A 603 9.82 -1.21 -33.57
CA GLN A 603 8.77 -0.37 -33.01
C GLN A 603 7.42 -0.88 -33.52
N HIS A 604 6.40 -0.78 -32.67
CA HIS A 604 5.03 -1.15 -32.95
C HIS A 604 4.07 -0.17 -32.28
N GLY A 605 2.93 0.07 -32.94
CA GLY A 605 2.00 1.12 -32.54
C GLY A 605 2.52 2.53 -32.84
N LYS A 606 1.66 3.53 -32.61
CA LYS A 606 2.02 4.95 -32.64
C LYS A 606 1.70 5.54 -31.27
N LEU A 607 2.67 6.19 -30.65
CA LEU A 607 2.42 6.92 -29.40
C LEU A 607 1.43 8.07 -29.65
N PRO A 608 0.57 8.41 -28.66
CA PRO A 608 -0.17 9.67 -28.70
C PRO A 608 0.80 10.86 -28.70
N PRO A 609 0.36 12.06 -29.14
CA PRO A 609 1.16 13.27 -28.95
C PRO A 609 1.50 13.44 -27.46
N GLN A 610 2.67 14.03 -27.18
CA GLN A 610 3.18 14.22 -25.82
C GLN A 610 2.17 15.00 -24.96
N TYR A 611 1.60 16.08 -25.51
CA TYR A 611 0.55 16.87 -24.89
C TYR A 611 -0.70 16.90 -25.78
N GLY A 612 -1.88 17.13 -25.18
CA GLY A 612 -3.10 17.35 -25.95
C GLY A 612 -2.98 18.56 -26.88
N GLU A 613 -3.68 18.54 -28.01
CA GLU A 613 -3.85 19.77 -28.81
C GLU A 613 -4.75 20.70 -27.99
N ASP A 614 -4.18 21.76 -27.40
CA ASP A 614 -4.96 22.81 -26.75
C ASP A 614 -5.99 23.36 -27.77
N GLU A 615 -7.28 23.33 -27.41
CA GLU A 615 -8.37 24.02 -28.12
C GLU A 615 -8.19 25.55 -27.99
N ASP A 616 -7.11 26.11 -28.53
CA ASP A 616 -6.89 27.55 -28.66
C ASP A 616 -6.70 27.90 -30.15
N GLU A 617 -7.63 27.45 -30.99
CA GLU A 617 -7.97 28.10 -32.25
C GLU A 617 -9.39 28.69 -32.15
N GLU A 618 -9.62 29.62 -31.20
CA GLU A 618 -10.74 30.56 -31.33
C GLU A 618 -10.30 31.75 -32.20
N ASP A 619 -10.51 31.58 -33.50
CA ASP A 619 -11.01 32.58 -34.45
C ASP A 619 -10.43 34.01 -34.35
N GLU A 620 -9.23 34.22 -34.91
CA GLU A 620 -8.78 35.57 -35.33
C GLU A 620 -9.40 35.92 -36.69
N ASP A 621 -10.73 35.99 -36.78
CA ASP A 621 -11.44 36.53 -37.96
C ASP A 621 -12.71 37.30 -37.56
N GLY A 622 -12.60 38.63 -37.51
CA GLY A 622 -13.69 39.54 -37.88
C GLY A 622 -14.24 40.49 -36.82
N ASP A 623 -13.73 41.72 -36.76
CA ASP A 623 -14.59 42.91 -36.80
C ASP A 623 -13.81 44.14 -37.32
N GLU A 624 -13.77 44.32 -38.64
CA GLU A 624 -13.55 45.63 -39.25
C GLU A 624 -14.84 46.45 -39.12
N GLY A 625 -15.04 47.08 -37.96
CA GLY A 625 -16.11 48.02 -37.69
C GLY A 625 -15.61 49.46 -37.66
N GLU A 626 -15.74 50.16 -38.79
CA GLU A 626 -15.54 51.60 -38.94
C GLU A 626 -16.24 52.41 -37.83
N PHE A 627 -15.52 53.30 -37.16
CA PHE A 627 -16.14 54.49 -36.59
C PHE A 627 -15.30 55.72 -36.96
N GLU A 628 -15.71 56.36 -38.06
CA GLU A 628 -15.30 57.70 -38.43
C GLU A 628 -15.64 58.67 -37.29
N THR A 629 -14.61 59.43 -36.93
CA THR A 629 -14.63 60.55 -36.01
C THR A 629 -15.21 61.79 -36.70
N ASP A 630 -16.22 62.41 -36.09
CA ASP A 630 -16.72 63.76 -36.35
C ASP A 630 -17.60 64.11 -35.12
N GLU A 631 -17.60 65.24 -34.41
CA GLU A 631 -16.99 66.58 -34.43
C GLU A 631 -17.07 67.05 -32.95
N ASP A 632 -16.00 67.52 -32.33
CA ASP A 632 -15.65 68.95 -32.16
C ASP A 632 -16.77 69.86 -31.58
N TRP A 633 -16.57 70.35 -30.35
CA TRP A 633 -17.09 71.64 -29.86
C TRP A 633 -16.07 72.29 -28.91
N ASN A 634 -15.22 73.11 -29.53
CA ASN A 634 -14.45 74.27 -29.07
C ASN A 634 -14.84 74.94 -27.73
N ASP A 635 -13.79 75.36 -27.00
CA ASP A 635 -13.29 76.76 -26.89
C ASP A 635 -12.98 77.26 -25.46
N ASP A 636 -11.72 77.70 -25.32
CA ASP A 636 -11.21 78.91 -24.66
C ASP A 636 -11.38 79.17 -23.15
N ASN A 637 -10.27 79.14 -22.40
CA ASN A 637 -9.44 80.33 -22.04
C ASN A 637 -8.41 80.02 -20.92
N ASP A 638 -7.11 80.18 -21.22
CA ASP A 638 -6.12 81.10 -20.58
C ASP A 638 -4.65 80.70 -20.86
#